data_AF-A0A1B3WPG0-F1
#
_entry.id   AF-A0A1B3WPG0-F1
#
_cell.length_a   1.000
_cell.length_b   1.000
_cell.length_c   1.000
_cell.angle_alpha   90.00
_cell.angle_beta   90.00
_cell.angle_gamma   90.00
#
_symmetry.space_group_name_H-M   'P 1'
#
loop_
_entity.id
_entity.type
_entity.pdbx_description
1 polymer ?
#
loop_
_entity_poly.entity_id
_entity_poly.type
_entity_poly.pdbx_seq_one_letter_code
_entity_poly.pdbx_strand_id
1 'polypeptide(L)'
;MSDDSMKTIGRYIIEREIGRGGMATVYRAHDPQLDRAVAIKLIRKGAFAPEQLAMMMERFRREAKALAKLNHPNIVKVLDYGEYQNAPYLVMEYIDGVTLKSLKKPLRLDVAVRLLLPIGEALAYIHDQGLLHRDIKPSNIMLTKDRRVILTDFGIAKWIENDGGQVTLTGTGIGIGTPEYMAPEQGRGQRADGSSDGYSLAVVFYELVTGVKPYQGDTPVDILIKQANDPIPDPRMINPKLPVTVKRFLDRAMAKKPADRYPTMNDFLRDFKELRLSPVGKPAGQGKESRIRNGDTGTDQIWTRFADDTRTGSSIRLEKSDIRKVRKATVGQSRSPQGRAWEGKRTGVIILAVSILMGCIVWVGIRFGFGDSPGGATMTAPALEDSGEGEVRPEHAARPTRVAEATNDWERTKSTAQEVSLPDHSAATQTAVSQRSEESMRETSEFLDRQATELAAALSRITETANAAERIRLTEISLPTETPEPTATERPFAKLRVGDTIEFGRYEQDNEFGNGPEAIEWEVLEIKDGSALIVSRYGLDAKSYHDIYTEITWERCTLRNWLNNDFYDEAFNEAEKNQILSTTVINPENSTYGTSGGDSTEDRVFLLSLADARRFYETDRQRVLDATAYAKANDVFISEDNGRTFWWLRTPGQTRLYATGIKSFGTPDYNGVNVQFPQGAIRPAIYLAMDSNQE
;
A
#
# COMPACT_ATOMS: atom_id res chain seq x y z
N MET A 1 -8.81 -5.37 -45.05
CA MET A 1 -10.23 -5.41 -45.44
C MET A 1 -11.05 -5.28 -44.17
N SER A 2 -12.13 -4.49 -44.19
CA SER A 2 -13.09 -4.39 -43.09
C SER A 2 -14.05 -5.58 -43.11
N ASP A 3 -14.41 -6.09 -41.93
CA ASP A 3 -15.39 -7.17 -41.78
C ASP A 3 -16.82 -6.60 -41.86
N ASP A 4 -17.36 -6.58 -43.08
CA ASP A 4 -18.68 -6.00 -43.42
C ASP A 4 -19.83 -7.03 -43.28
N SER A 5 -19.61 -8.14 -42.55
CA SER A 5 -20.52 -9.28 -42.52
C SER A 5 -21.61 -9.21 -41.43
N MET A 6 -21.36 -8.53 -40.31
CA MET A 6 -22.18 -8.64 -39.09
C MET A 6 -23.26 -7.55 -38.98
N LYS A 7 -24.36 -7.72 -39.71
CA LYS A 7 -25.50 -6.76 -39.71
C LYS A 7 -26.39 -6.84 -38.46
N THR A 8 -26.46 -7.99 -37.80
CA THR A 8 -27.28 -8.21 -36.60
C THR A 8 -26.61 -9.12 -35.57
N ILE A 9 -26.95 -8.94 -34.29
CA ILE A 9 -26.71 -9.89 -33.20
C ILE A 9 -28.06 -10.15 -32.53
N GLY A 10 -28.57 -11.38 -32.58
CA GLY A 10 -29.94 -11.67 -32.13
C GLY A 10 -30.96 -10.84 -32.92
N ARG A 11 -31.88 -10.15 -32.21
CA ARG A 11 -32.83 -9.21 -32.83
C ARG A 11 -32.25 -7.83 -33.12
N TYR A 12 -31.05 -7.53 -32.64
CA TYR A 12 -30.50 -6.19 -32.59
C TYR A 12 -29.70 -5.87 -33.86
N ILE A 13 -29.95 -4.69 -34.44
CA ILE A 13 -29.31 -4.23 -35.68
C ILE A 13 -28.02 -3.50 -35.32
N ILE A 14 -26.87 -3.97 -35.82
CA ILE A 14 -25.56 -3.39 -35.50
C ILE A 14 -25.37 -2.10 -36.29
N GLU A 15 -25.17 -0.97 -35.59
CA GLU A 15 -24.88 0.31 -36.23
C GLU A 15 -23.38 0.51 -36.44
N ARG A 16 -22.56 0.21 -35.42
CA ARG A 16 -21.09 0.33 -35.46
C ARG A 16 -20.43 -0.32 -34.25
N GLU A 17 -19.15 -0.64 -34.38
CA GLU A 17 -18.29 -0.92 -33.23
C GLU A 17 -18.06 0.35 -32.39
N ILE A 18 -18.00 0.21 -31.07
CA ILE A 18 -17.72 1.30 -30.12
C ILE A 18 -16.55 1.02 -29.17
N GLY A 19 -16.12 -0.24 -29.04
CA GLY A 19 -14.96 -0.62 -28.24
C GLY A 19 -14.44 -2.01 -28.57
N ARG A 20 -13.13 -2.21 -28.45
CA ARG A 20 -12.45 -3.48 -28.75
C ARG A 20 -11.45 -3.83 -27.66
N GLY A 21 -11.64 -4.98 -27.01
CA GLY A 21 -10.68 -5.56 -26.06
C GLY A 21 -10.15 -6.90 -26.55
N GLY A 22 -9.29 -7.55 -25.76
CA GLY A 22 -8.79 -8.89 -26.06
C GLY A 22 -9.92 -9.94 -26.10
N MET A 23 -10.72 -9.99 -25.03
CA MET A 23 -11.75 -11.01 -24.80
C MET A 23 -13.13 -10.68 -25.39
N ALA A 24 -13.41 -9.42 -25.71
CA ALA A 24 -14.73 -8.97 -26.14
C ALA A 24 -14.68 -7.80 -27.14
N THR A 25 -15.71 -7.71 -27.98
CA THR A 25 -16.00 -6.52 -28.80
C THR A 25 -17.30 -5.89 -28.31
N VAL A 26 -17.38 -4.56 -28.26
CA VAL A 26 -18.58 -3.81 -27.88
C VAL A 26 -19.10 -3.04 -29.10
N TYR A 27 -20.36 -3.25 -29.43
CA TYR A 27 -21.07 -2.59 -30.52
C TYR A 27 -22.14 -1.64 -29.98
N ARG A 28 -22.43 -0.57 -30.72
CA ARG A 28 -23.70 0.15 -30.61
C ARG A 28 -24.67 -0.47 -31.62
N ALA A 29 -25.88 -0.73 -31.16
CA ALA A 29 -26.93 -1.37 -31.92
C ALA A 29 -28.28 -0.70 -31.66
N HIS A 30 -29.24 -0.98 -32.52
CA HIS A 30 -30.64 -0.59 -32.38
C HIS A 30 -31.50 -1.80 -32.01
N ASP A 31 -32.44 -1.61 -31.08
CA ASP A 31 -33.42 -2.60 -30.62
C ASP A 31 -34.79 -2.31 -31.29
N PRO A 32 -35.10 -2.95 -32.43
CA PRO A 32 -36.28 -2.62 -33.24
C PRO A 32 -37.61 -3.01 -32.60
N GLN A 33 -37.62 -3.74 -31.48
CA GLN A 33 -38.84 -4.04 -30.72
C GLN A 33 -39.19 -2.94 -29.70
N LEU A 34 -38.23 -2.08 -29.35
CA LEU A 34 -38.37 -1.06 -28.30
C LEU A 34 -37.86 0.32 -28.74
N ASP A 35 -37.64 0.51 -30.05
CA ASP A 35 -37.21 1.74 -30.74
C ASP A 35 -36.12 2.54 -29.99
N ARG A 36 -35.01 1.86 -29.66
CA ARG A 36 -33.96 2.43 -28.80
C ARG A 36 -32.55 1.97 -29.16
N ALA A 37 -31.57 2.82 -28.85
CA ALA A 37 -30.16 2.45 -28.93
C ALA A 37 -29.74 1.60 -27.71
N VAL A 38 -28.94 0.57 -27.95
CA VAL A 38 -28.35 -0.32 -26.94
C VAL A 38 -26.86 -0.54 -27.22
N ALA A 39 -26.10 -0.93 -26.20
CA ALA A 39 -24.74 -1.42 -26.35
C ALA A 39 -24.72 -2.94 -26.19
N ILE A 40 -23.96 -3.64 -27.04
CA ILE A 40 -23.86 -5.11 -27.07
C ILE A 40 -22.41 -5.52 -26.90
N LYS A 41 -22.10 -6.18 -25.78
CA LYS A 41 -20.78 -6.72 -25.45
C LYS A 41 -20.75 -8.21 -25.84
N LEU A 42 -20.16 -8.51 -27.00
CA LEU A 42 -20.00 -9.86 -27.54
C LEU A 42 -18.65 -10.45 -27.11
N ILE A 43 -18.67 -11.61 -26.46
CA ILE A 43 -17.46 -12.35 -26.08
C ILE A 43 -16.86 -13.05 -27.32
N ARG A 44 -15.53 -13.15 -27.39
CA ARG A 44 -14.81 -13.69 -28.55
C ARG A 44 -14.57 -15.19 -28.43
N LYS A 45 -14.94 -15.97 -29.45
CA LYS A 45 -14.80 -17.44 -29.47
C LYS A 45 -13.38 -17.91 -29.18
N GLY A 46 -12.38 -17.27 -29.79
CA GLY A 46 -10.96 -17.60 -29.63
C GLY A 46 -10.30 -17.05 -28.36
N ALA A 47 -11.06 -16.64 -27.34
CA ALA A 47 -10.51 -16.19 -26.06
C ALA A 47 -10.35 -17.34 -25.03
N PHE A 48 -10.90 -18.53 -25.31
CA PHE A 48 -10.93 -19.67 -24.39
C PHE A 48 -10.75 -20.99 -25.15
N ALA A 49 -10.33 -22.05 -24.46
CA ALA A 49 -10.27 -23.40 -25.02
C ALA A 49 -11.67 -24.00 -25.19
N PRO A 50 -11.93 -24.87 -26.19
CA PRO A 50 -13.25 -25.45 -26.44
C PRO A 50 -13.87 -26.14 -25.22
N GLU A 51 -13.05 -26.81 -24.42
CA GLU A 51 -13.43 -27.57 -23.22
C GLU A 51 -13.89 -26.65 -22.08
N GLN A 52 -13.36 -25.43 -22.04
CA GLN A 52 -13.71 -24.40 -21.05
C GLN A 52 -14.98 -23.64 -21.45
N LEU A 53 -15.30 -23.58 -22.75
CA LEU A 53 -16.36 -22.74 -23.31
C LEU A 53 -17.75 -23.04 -22.69
N ALA A 54 -18.10 -24.32 -22.51
CA ALA A 54 -19.38 -24.70 -21.94
C ALA A 54 -19.55 -24.26 -20.47
N MET A 55 -18.51 -24.44 -19.65
CA MET A 55 -18.50 -23.99 -18.25
C MET A 55 -18.51 -22.45 -18.15
N MET A 56 -17.75 -21.78 -19.03
CA MET A 56 -17.76 -20.33 -19.18
C MET A 56 -19.15 -19.80 -19.55
N MET A 57 -19.90 -20.48 -20.42
CA MET A 57 -21.24 -20.05 -20.85
C MET A 57 -22.28 -20.11 -19.73
N GLU A 58 -22.29 -21.14 -18.87
CA GLU A 58 -23.24 -21.16 -17.75
C GLU A 58 -22.83 -20.20 -16.63
N ARG A 59 -21.52 -20.03 -16.37
CA ARG A 59 -21.02 -18.94 -15.50
C ARG A 59 -21.47 -17.58 -16.01
N PHE A 60 -21.30 -17.30 -17.31
CA PHE A 60 -21.79 -16.06 -17.95
C PHE A 60 -23.32 -15.89 -17.80
N ARG A 61 -24.11 -16.96 -18.01
CA ARG A 61 -25.58 -16.93 -17.83
C ARG A 61 -25.96 -16.63 -16.37
N ARG A 62 -25.22 -17.14 -15.39
CA ARG A 62 -25.42 -16.84 -13.95
C ARG A 62 -25.08 -15.39 -13.63
N GLU A 63 -23.92 -14.89 -14.07
CA GLU A 63 -23.51 -13.50 -13.85
C GLU A 63 -24.45 -12.50 -14.54
N ALA A 64 -24.85 -12.75 -15.79
CA ALA A 64 -25.80 -11.90 -16.51
C ALA A 64 -27.16 -11.80 -15.79
N LYS A 65 -27.66 -12.91 -15.23
CA LYS A 65 -28.87 -12.93 -14.38
C LYS A 65 -28.70 -12.19 -13.06
N ALA A 66 -27.49 -12.12 -12.50
CA ALA A 66 -27.20 -11.35 -11.29
C ALA A 66 -27.16 -9.85 -11.61
N LEU A 67 -26.43 -9.45 -12.66
CA LEU A 67 -26.33 -8.05 -13.10
C LEU A 67 -27.68 -7.48 -13.58
N ALA A 68 -28.54 -8.29 -14.19
CA ALA A 68 -29.89 -7.90 -14.60
C ALA A 68 -30.85 -7.58 -13.43
N LYS A 69 -30.50 -7.96 -12.18
CA LYS A 69 -31.25 -7.58 -10.98
C LYS A 69 -30.82 -6.24 -10.39
N LEU A 70 -29.65 -5.71 -10.78
CA LEU A 70 -29.12 -4.47 -10.22
C LEU A 70 -29.92 -3.27 -10.71
N ASN A 71 -30.34 -2.42 -9.77
CA ASN A 71 -31.16 -1.24 -10.05
C ASN A 71 -30.64 -0.04 -9.24
N HIS A 72 -29.60 0.62 -9.75
CA HIS A 72 -28.95 1.76 -9.12
C HIS A 72 -28.67 2.86 -10.18
N PRO A 73 -28.94 4.16 -9.91
CA PRO A 73 -28.86 5.23 -10.92
C PRO A 73 -27.46 5.50 -11.49
N ASN A 74 -26.42 4.94 -10.87
CA ASN A 74 -25.03 5.07 -11.28
C ASN A 74 -24.42 3.73 -11.76
N ILE A 75 -25.23 2.72 -12.09
CA ILE A 75 -24.80 1.45 -12.69
C ILE A 75 -25.45 1.31 -14.07
N VAL A 76 -24.70 0.86 -15.08
CA VAL A 76 -25.25 0.60 -16.41
C VAL A 76 -26.29 -0.52 -16.35
N LYS A 77 -27.51 -0.25 -16.85
CA LYS A 77 -28.58 -1.24 -16.82
C LYS A 77 -28.34 -2.33 -17.84
N VAL A 78 -28.25 -3.59 -17.39
CA VAL A 78 -28.37 -4.76 -18.24
C VAL A 78 -29.82 -4.89 -18.69
N LEU A 79 -30.03 -5.12 -19.98
CA LEU A 79 -31.34 -5.12 -20.63
C LEU A 79 -31.77 -6.52 -21.09
N ASP A 80 -30.80 -7.32 -21.54
CA ASP A 80 -30.99 -8.64 -22.12
C ASP A 80 -29.63 -9.38 -22.15
N TYR A 81 -29.64 -10.70 -22.28
CA TYR A 81 -28.43 -11.49 -22.52
C TYR A 81 -28.76 -12.68 -23.43
N GLY A 82 -27.81 -13.08 -24.25
CA GLY A 82 -28.06 -14.15 -25.22
C GLY A 82 -26.80 -14.79 -25.76
N GLU A 83 -27.00 -15.52 -26.84
CA GLU A 83 -25.97 -16.28 -27.52
C GLU A 83 -26.08 -16.07 -29.03
N TYR A 84 -24.95 -15.82 -29.69
CA TYR A 84 -24.87 -15.57 -31.12
C TYR A 84 -23.73 -16.41 -31.71
N GLN A 85 -24.08 -17.37 -32.58
CA GLN A 85 -23.14 -18.33 -33.17
C GLN A 85 -22.24 -19.07 -32.13
N ASN A 86 -22.80 -19.47 -30.98
CA ASN A 86 -22.08 -20.08 -29.85
C ASN A 86 -21.10 -19.13 -29.12
N ALA A 87 -21.29 -17.82 -29.25
CA ALA A 87 -20.60 -16.80 -28.44
C ALA A 87 -21.62 -16.05 -27.56
N PRO A 88 -21.42 -15.93 -26.23
CA PRO A 88 -22.33 -15.18 -25.38
C PRO A 88 -22.23 -13.67 -25.63
N TYR A 89 -23.37 -12.97 -25.49
CA TYR A 89 -23.44 -11.51 -25.52
C TYR A 89 -24.30 -10.95 -24.39
N LEU A 90 -23.94 -9.74 -23.94
CA LEU A 90 -24.69 -8.96 -22.95
C LEU A 90 -25.20 -7.68 -23.62
N VAL A 91 -26.49 -7.38 -23.48
CA VAL A 91 -27.12 -6.15 -23.95
C VAL A 91 -27.30 -5.21 -22.76
N MET A 92 -26.88 -3.97 -22.92
CA MET A 92 -26.95 -2.93 -21.88
C MET A 92 -27.39 -1.59 -22.46
N GLU A 93 -27.79 -0.67 -21.59
CA GLU A 93 -28.15 0.70 -21.95
C GLU A 93 -27.00 1.39 -22.73
N TYR A 94 -27.31 2.02 -23.88
CA TYR A 94 -26.31 2.82 -24.60
C TYR A 94 -26.09 4.16 -23.91
N ILE A 95 -24.93 4.33 -23.27
CA ILE A 95 -24.59 5.55 -22.54
C ILE A 95 -23.97 6.59 -23.49
N ASP A 96 -24.70 7.68 -23.75
CA ASP A 96 -24.21 8.82 -24.54
C ASP A 96 -23.35 9.78 -23.69
N GLY A 97 -22.06 9.51 -23.64
CA GLY A 97 -21.10 10.21 -22.79
C GLY A 97 -19.64 9.96 -23.15
N VAL A 98 -18.74 10.30 -22.24
CA VAL A 98 -17.28 10.11 -22.35
C VAL A 98 -16.73 9.37 -21.14
N THR A 99 -15.68 8.57 -21.29
CA THR A 99 -15.07 7.84 -20.16
C THR A 99 -14.18 8.77 -19.32
N LEU A 100 -14.05 8.52 -18.02
CA LEU A 100 -13.14 9.29 -17.16
C LEU A 100 -11.67 9.24 -17.64
N LYS A 101 -11.28 8.16 -18.34
CA LYS A 101 -9.99 8.02 -19.04
C LYS A 101 -9.71 9.17 -20.01
N SER A 102 -10.75 9.73 -20.64
CA SER A 102 -10.65 10.81 -21.64
C SER A 102 -10.62 12.23 -21.06
N LEU A 103 -10.84 12.39 -19.75
CA LEU A 103 -10.83 13.71 -19.12
C LEU A 103 -9.40 14.27 -19.02
N LYS A 104 -9.25 15.57 -19.25
CA LYS A 104 -7.99 16.27 -18.98
C LYS A 104 -7.78 16.35 -17.47
N LYS A 105 -6.67 15.76 -17.02
CA LYS A 105 -6.19 15.76 -15.63
C LYS A 105 -5.00 16.75 -15.46
N PRO A 106 -4.56 17.05 -14.23
CA PRO A 106 -5.23 16.82 -12.95
C PRO A 106 -6.57 17.56 -12.86
N LEU A 107 -7.53 16.96 -12.14
CA LEU A 107 -8.77 17.58 -11.75
C LEU A 107 -8.61 18.27 -10.39
N ARG A 108 -9.49 19.24 -10.10
CA ARG A 108 -9.67 19.77 -8.75
C ARG A 108 -10.15 18.63 -7.83
N LEU A 109 -9.66 18.59 -6.59
CA LEU A 109 -10.10 17.63 -5.56
C LEU A 109 -11.62 17.57 -5.45
N ASP A 110 -12.27 18.73 -5.34
CA ASP A 110 -13.72 18.84 -5.21
C ASP A 110 -14.51 18.37 -6.45
N VAL A 111 -13.86 18.26 -7.62
CA VAL A 111 -14.44 17.68 -8.84
C VAL A 111 -14.17 16.18 -8.90
N ALA A 112 -12.97 15.72 -8.55
CA ALA A 112 -12.63 14.30 -8.51
C ALA A 112 -13.52 13.53 -7.53
N VAL A 113 -13.70 14.03 -6.29
CA VAL A 113 -14.62 13.43 -5.32
C VAL A 113 -16.06 13.46 -5.82
N ARG A 114 -16.52 14.56 -6.46
CA ARG A 114 -17.87 14.63 -7.06
C ARG A 114 -18.11 13.59 -8.16
N LEU A 115 -17.07 13.19 -8.90
CA LEU A 115 -17.18 12.19 -9.97
C LEU A 115 -17.11 10.75 -9.45
N LEU A 116 -16.40 10.50 -8.35
CA LEU A 116 -16.22 9.15 -7.81
C LEU A 116 -17.19 8.81 -6.68
N LEU A 117 -17.79 9.79 -6.01
CA LEU A 117 -18.70 9.51 -4.89
C LEU A 117 -19.90 8.63 -5.27
N PRO A 118 -20.62 8.88 -6.39
CA PRO A 118 -21.73 8.01 -6.80
C PRO A 118 -21.26 6.64 -7.34
N ILE A 119 -19.95 6.48 -7.61
CA ILE A 119 -19.34 5.21 -8.00
C ILE A 119 -18.99 4.37 -6.77
N GLY A 120 -18.53 5.01 -5.68
CA GLY A 120 -18.44 4.35 -4.37
C GLY A 120 -19.81 3.93 -3.84
N GLU A 121 -20.84 4.77 -4.00
CA GLU A 121 -22.22 4.45 -3.62
C GLU A 121 -22.80 3.30 -4.47
N ALA A 122 -22.47 3.25 -5.78
CA ALA A 122 -22.74 2.09 -6.63
C ALA A 122 -21.98 0.82 -6.21
N LEU A 123 -20.74 0.95 -5.73
CA LEU A 123 -19.95 -0.18 -5.25
C LEU A 123 -20.51 -0.75 -3.94
N ALA A 124 -20.89 0.10 -2.99
CA ALA A 124 -21.53 -0.33 -1.75
C ALA A 124 -22.82 -1.13 -2.05
N TYR A 125 -23.66 -0.61 -2.94
CA TYR A 125 -24.88 -1.29 -3.38
C TYR A 125 -24.64 -2.69 -3.98
N ILE A 126 -23.57 -2.92 -4.76
CA ILE A 126 -23.29 -4.27 -5.28
C ILE A 126 -22.63 -5.18 -4.23
N HIS A 127 -21.83 -4.62 -3.31
CA HIS A 127 -21.22 -5.35 -2.21
C HIS A 127 -22.31 -5.91 -1.27
N ASP A 128 -23.35 -5.12 -0.98
CA ASP A 128 -24.54 -5.54 -0.23
C ASP A 128 -25.36 -6.64 -0.94
N GLN A 129 -25.20 -6.81 -2.26
CA GLN A 129 -25.78 -7.92 -3.03
C GLN A 129 -24.84 -9.14 -3.14
N GLY A 130 -23.69 -9.14 -2.46
CA GLY A 130 -22.68 -10.19 -2.53
C GLY A 130 -21.88 -10.22 -3.84
N LEU A 131 -21.92 -9.14 -4.63
CA LEU A 131 -21.21 -8.97 -5.89
C LEU A 131 -20.05 -8.00 -5.74
N LEU A 132 -19.10 -8.04 -6.68
CA LEU A 132 -17.90 -7.20 -6.76
C LEU A 132 -17.71 -6.74 -8.22
N HIS A 133 -17.02 -5.62 -8.44
CA HIS A 133 -16.77 -5.14 -9.80
C HIS A 133 -15.55 -5.81 -10.44
N ARG A 134 -14.46 -5.98 -9.66
CA ARG A 134 -13.17 -6.60 -10.02
C ARG A 134 -12.38 -5.92 -11.16
N ASP A 135 -12.92 -4.87 -11.79
CA ASP A 135 -12.29 -4.14 -12.90
C ASP A 135 -12.60 -2.63 -12.86
N ILE A 136 -12.49 -2.01 -11.68
CA ILE A 136 -12.64 -0.56 -11.53
C ILE A 136 -11.45 0.16 -12.15
N LYS A 137 -11.70 1.00 -13.15
CA LYS A 137 -10.71 1.81 -13.86
C LYS A 137 -11.39 2.93 -14.67
N PRO A 138 -10.68 3.98 -15.11
CA PRO A 138 -11.29 5.17 -15.70
C PRO A 138 -11.95 4.94 -17.07
N SER A 139 -11.67 3.82 -17.74
CA SER A 139 -12.39 3.42 -18.97
C SER A 139 -13.78 2.86 -18.71
N ASN A 140 -14.01 2.33 -17.51
CA ASN A 140 -15.23 1.63 -17.11
C ASN A 140 -16.15 2.55 -16.27
N ILE A 141 -15.87 3.86 -16.27
CA ILE A 141 -16.70 4.88 -15.64
C ILE A 141 -16.98 5.96 -16.69
N MET A 142 -18.27 6.16 -17.00
CA MET A 142 -18.73 7.10 -18.03
C MET A 142 -19.39 8.33 -17.40
N LEU A 143 -19.03 9.51 -17.92
CA LEU A 143 -19.69 10.78 -17.64
C LEU A 143 -20.64 11.11 -18.82
N THR A 144 -21.94 11.10 -18.54
CA THR A 144 -23.01 11.41 -19.50
C THR A 144 -23.06 12.89 -19.89
N LYS A 145 -23.76 13.21 -20.99
CA LYS A 145 -24.06 14.60 -21.39
C LYS A 145 -24.85 15.38 -20.32
N ASP A 146 -25.74 14.71 -19.61
CA ASP A 146 -26.50 15.23 -18.45
C ASP A 146 -25.71 15.22 -17.12
N ARG A 147 -24.46 14.76 -17.16
CA ARG A 147 -23.45 14.80 -16.07
C ARG A 147 -23.68 13.84 -14.90
N ARG A 148 -24.57 12.85 -15.05
CA ARG A 148 -24.52 11.63 -14.24
C ARG A 148 -23.25 10.84 -14.57
N VAL A 149 -22.61 10.29 -13.54
CA VAL A 149 -21.58 9.26 -13.69
C VAL A 149 -22.22 7.88 -13.64
N ILE A 150 -21.74 6.95 -14.47
CA ILE A 150 -22.28 5.60 -14.60
C ILE A 150 -21.10 4.61 -14.64
N LEU A 151 -21.13 3.63 -13.74
CA LEU A 151 -20.24 2.48 -13.70
C LEU A 151 -20.65 1.47 -14.78
N THR A 152 -19.72 1.10 -15.65
CA THR A 152 -19.91 0.14 -16.75
C THR A 152 -18.95 -1.04 -16.60
N ASP A 153 -19.17 -2.08 -17.40
CA ASP A 153 -18.18 -3.14 -17.61
C ASP A 153 -17.69 -3.85 -16.33
N PHE A 154 -18.65 -4.40 -15.58
CA PHE A 154 -18.39 -5.49 -14.63
C PHE A 154 -17.45 -6.52 -15.25
N GLY A 155 -16.45 -6.95 -14.47
CA GLY A 155 -15.34 -7.80 -14.94
C GLY A 155 -15.73 -9.25 -15.17
N ILE A 156 -16.83 -9.56 -15.87
CA ILE A 156 -17.43 -10.90 -16.01
C ILE A 156 -16.41 -11.98 -16.42
N ALA A 157 -15.40 -11.65 -17.23
CA ALA A 157 -14.30 -12.56 -17.55
C ALA A 157 -13.47 -12.96 -16.31
N LYS A 158 -13.08 -11.99 -15.46
CA LYS A 158 -12.44 -12.22 -14.15
C LYS A 158 -13.34 -12.96 -13.15
N TRP A 159 -14.66 -12.98 -13.36
CA TRP A 159 -15.57 -13.82 -12.56
C TRP A 159 -15.46 -15.30 -12.95
N ILE A 160 -15.35 -15.59 -14.25
CA ILE A 160 -15.16 -16.96 -14.77
C ILE A 160 -13.83 -17.56 -14.30
N GLU A 161 -12.75 -16.77 -14.29
CA GLU A 161 -11.38 -17.24 -14.00
C GLU A 161 -11.12 -17.62 -12.53
N ASN A 162 -11.59 -16.80 -11.58
CA ASN A 162 -11.19 -16.93 -10.18
C ASN A 162 -11.83 -18.11 -9.44
N ASP A 163 -12.99 -18.59 -9.89
CA ASP A 163 -13.75 -19.67 -9.24
C ASP A 163 -13.25 -21.06 -9.72
N GLY A 164 -11.93 -21.20 -9.87
CA GLY A 164 -11.23 -22.36 -10.46
C GLY A 164 -9.97 -22.81 -9.70
N GLY A 165 -9.67 -22.21 -8.54
CA GLY A 165 -8.59 -22.65 -7.63
C GLY A 165 -7.17 -22.21 -8.00
N GLN A 166 -6.86 -22.02 -9.29
CA GLN A 166 -5.58 -21.46 -9.74
C GLN A 166 -5.77 -20.43 -10.86
N VAL A 167 -5.28 -19.21 -10.63
CA VAL A 167 -5.09 -18.22 -11.69
C VAL A 167 -3.70 -18.44 -12.29
N THR A 168 -3.63 -19.23 -13.36
CA THR A 168 -2.37 -19.58 -14.05
C THR A 168 -1.82 -18.40 -14.87
N LEU A 169 -1.28 -17.40 -14.18
CA LEU A 169 -0.65 -16.17 -14.70
C LEU A 169 0.51 -16.40 -15.71
N THR A 170 0.94 -17.65 -15.90
CA THR A 170 2.15 -18.06 -16.63
C THR A 170 1.88 -18.77 -17.95
N GLY A 171 0.62 -18.99 -18.34
CA GLY A 171 0.24 -19.77 -19.53
C GLY A 171 -0.61 -19.02 -20.56
N THR A 172 -0.39 -19.34 -21.84
CA THR A 172 -1.30 -19.15 -22.99
C THR A 172 -1.88 -17.74 -23.29
N GLY A 173 -1.25 -16.66 -22.82
CA GLY A 173 -1.41 -15.33 -23.43
C GLY A 173 -2.76 -14.64 -23.24
N ILE A 174 -3.59 -15.13 -22.32
CA ILE A 174 -4.79 -14.42 -21.86
C ILE A 174 -4.32 -13.12 -21.17
N GLY A 175 -4.81 -11.97 -21.64
CA GLY A 175 -4.19 -10.68 -21.36
C GLY A 175 -4.24 -10.27 -19.89
N ILE A 176 -3.06 -10.02 -19.29
CA ILE A 176 -2.87 -9.49 -17.94
C ILE A 176 -3.68 -8.19 -17.79
N GLY A 177 -4.84 -8.26 -17.14
CA GLY A 177 -6.01 -7.46 -17.51
C GLY A 177 -5.81 -5.95 -17.62
N THR A 178 -5.48 -5.28 -16.52
CA THR A 178 -5.09 -3.86 -16.45
C THR A 178 -4.38 -3.63 -15.11
N PRO A 179 -3.10 -4.03 -15.00
CA PRO A 179 -2.38 -4.11 -13.72
C PRO A 179 -2.29 -2.75 -13.00
N GLU A 180 -2.41 -1.65 -13.73
CA GLU A 180 -2.25 -0.30 -13.18
C GLU A 180 -3.37 0.14 -12.23
N TYR A 181 -4.43 -0.67 -12.05
CA TYR A 181 -5.49 -0.45 -11.06
C TYR A 181 -5.78 -1.70 -10.19
N MET A 182 -5.08 -2.82 -10.44
CA MET A 182 -5.32 -4.07 -9.71
C MET A 182 -4.82 -3.97 -8.27
N ALA A 183 -5.60 -4.52 -7.34
CA ALA A 183 -5.18 -4.65 -5.95
C ALA A 183 -4.09 -5.74 -5.80
N PRO A 184 -3.18 -5.64 -4.81
CA PRO A 184 -2.08 -6.59 -4.59
C PRO A 184 -2.47 -8.06 -4.60
N GLU A 185 -3.59 -8.40 -3.94
CA GLU A 185 -4.16 -9.75 -3.89
C GLU A 185 -4.58 -10.25 -5.27
N GLN A 186 -5.16 -9.39 -6.12
CA GLN A 186 -5.53 -9.74 -7.50
C GLN A 186 -4.29 -10.03 -8.36
N GLY A 187 -3.23 -9.23 -8.18
CA GLY A 187 -1.94 -9.46 -8.86
C GLY A 187 -1.25 -10.76 -8.45
N ARG A 188 -1.52 -11.24 -7.22
CA ARG A 188 -1.02 -12.51 -6.67
C ARG A 188 -1.95 -13.71 -6.94
N GLY A 189 -3.05 -13.53 -7.69
CA GLY A 189 -4.06 -14.58 -7.92
C GLY A 189 -4.83 -15.01 -6.66
N GLN A 190 -4.81 -14.19 -5.62
CA GLN A 190 -5.51 -14.41 -4.35
C GLN A 190 -6.97 -13.94 -4.45
N ARG A 191 -7.83 -14.42 -3.53
CA ARG A 191 -9.26 -14.08 -3.50
C ARG A 191 -9.48 -12.59 -3.25
N ALA A 192 -10.08 -11.91 -4.22
CA ALA A 192 -10.52 -10.52 -4.10
C ALA A 192 -11.83 -10.38 -3.30
N ASP A 193 -12.00 -9.23 -2.65
CA ASP A 193 -13.18 -8.84 -1.87
C ASP A 193 -13.59 -7.38 -2.14
N GLY A 194 -14.48 -6.81 -1.30
CA GLY A 194 -14.93 -5.42 -1.44
C GLY A 194 -13.82 -4.38 -1.25
N SER A 195 -12.79 -4.69 -0.46
CA SER A 195 -11.62 -3.83 -0.29
C SER A 195 -10.75 -3.78 -1.55
N SER A 196 -10.79 -4.82 -2.41
CA SER A 196 -10.10 -4.83 -3.71
C SER A 196 -10.71 -3.82 -4.67
N ASP A 197 -12.04 -3.67 -4.68
CA ASP A 197 -12.73 -2.61 -5.45
C ASP A 197 -12.43 -1.22 -4.86
N GLY A 198 -12.35 -1.10 -3.52
CA GLY A 198 -11.93 0.13 -2.83
C GLY A 198 -10.52 0.58 -3.20
N TYR A 199 -9.54 -0.33 -3.16
CA TYR A 199 -8.18 -0.09 -3.62
C TYR A 199 -8.18 0.42 -5.08
N SER A 200 -8.90 -0.27 -5.94
CA SER A 200 -9.01 0.07 -7.37
C SER A 200 -9.62 1.47 -7.57
N LEU A 201 -10.65 1.84 -6.79
CA LEU A 201 -11.27 3.18 -6.82
C LEU A 201 -10.31 4.26 -6.30
N ALA A 202 -9.50 3.96 -5.28
CA ALA A 202 -8.49 4.88 -4.77
C ALA A 202 -7.35 5.13 -5.78
N VAL A 203 -6.94 4.13 -6.55
CA VAL A 203 -6.00 4.32 -7.68
C VAL A 203 -6.61 5.21 -8.77
N VAL A 204 -7.91 5.05 -9.08
CA VAL A 204 -8.62 5.97 -9.98
C VAL A 204 -8.65 7.39 -9.41
N PHE A 205 -8.92 7.55 -8.10
CA PHE A 205 -8.90 8.86 -7.43
C PHE A 205 -7.52 9.53 -7.53
N TYR A 206 -6.44 8.80 -7.23
CA TYR A 206 -5.05 9.26 -7.39
C TYR A 206 -4.81 9.79 -8.81
N GLU A 207 -5.17 9.02 -9.83
CA GLU A 207 -4.94 9.37 -11.23
C GLU A 207 -5.79 10.57 -11.69
N LEU A 208 -6.97 10.79 -11.09
CA LEU A 208 -7.78 11.98 -11.33
C LEU A 208 -7.17 13.25 -10.70
N VAL A 209 -6.61 13.18 -9.48
CA VAL A 209 -6.11 14.36 -8.76
C VAL A 209 -4.64 14.73 -9.05
N THR A 210 -3.82 13.77 -9.48
CA THR A 210 -2.42 14.02 -9.90
C THR A 210 -2.27 14.10 -11.43
N GLY A 211 -3.07 13.36 -12.17
CA GLY A 211 -2.95 13.19 -13.62
C GLY A 211 -2.00 12.08 -14.09
N VAL A 212 -1.39 11.34 -13.15
CA VAL A 212 -0.56 10.16 -13.44
C VAL A 212 -1.00 8.99 -12.57
N LYS A 213 -0.66 7.76 -12.97
CA LYS A 213 -0.85 6.57 -12.11
C LYS A 213 0.15 6.62 -10.95
N PRO A 214 -0.17 6.06 -9.77
CA PRO A 214 0.77 5.94 -8.67
C PRO A 214 1.97 5.05 -9.05
N TYR A 215 1.73 3.99 -9.82
CA TYR A 215 2.77 3.04 -10.24
C TYR A 215 2.94 3.01 -11.77
N GLN A 216 4.19 2.97 -12.20
CA GLN A 216 4.63 2.91 -13.59
C GLN A 216 5.84 1.96 -13.71
N GLY A 217 5.90 1.22 -14.80
CA GLY A 217 6.94 0.22 -15.11
C GLY A 217 6.82 -0.21 -16.58
N ASP A 218 7.87 -0.83 -17.11
CA ASP A 218 7.97 -1.14 -18.53
C ASP A 218 7.13 -2.37 -18.93
N THR A 219 6.91 -3.30 -18.00
CA THR A 219 6.06 -4.49 -18.19
C THR A 219 4.83 -4.48 -17.25
N PRO A 220 3.77 -5.23 -17.61
CA PRO A 220 2.65 -5.50 -16.70
C PRO A 220 3.06 -6.10 -15.35
N VAL A 221 4.14 -6.90 -15.32
CA VAL A 221 4.62 -7.59 -14.12
C VAL A 221 5.30 -6.60 -13.16
N ASP A 222 6.11 -5.67 -13.67
CA ASP A 222 6.73 -4.62 -12.86
C ASP A 222 5.66 -3.81 -12.13
N ILE A 223 4.58 -3.45 -12.83
CA ILE A 223 3.48 -2.69 -12.23
C ILE A 223 2.81 -3.50 -11.12
N LEU A 224 2.59 -4.81 -11.29
CA LEU A 224 2.06 -5.66 -10.22
C LEU A 224 3.02 -5.79 -9.03
N ILE A 225 4.33 -5.86 -9.26
CA ILE A 225 5.35 -5.86 -8.19
C ILE A 225 5.30 -4.55 -7.39
N LYS A 226 5.17 -3.40 -8.06
CA LYS A 226 5.06 -2.09 -7.40
C LYS A 226 3.73 -1.89 -6.66
N GLN A 227 2.62 -2.31 -7.26
CA GLN A 227 1.32 -2.38 -6.56
C GLN A 227 1.45 -3.24 -5.28
N ALA A 228 2.15 -4.37 -5.37
CA ALA A 228 2.33 -5.33 -4.29
C ALA A 228 3.25 -4.85 -3.14
N ASN A 229 4.30 -4.07 -3.45
CA ASN A 229 5.43 -3.84 -2.55
C ASN A 229 5.77 -2.34 -2.32
N ASP A 230 5.89 -1.52 -3.37
CA ASP A 230 6.36 -0.13 -3.28
C ASP A 230 5.44 0.76 -2.41
N PRO A 231 5.95 1.73 -1.63
CA PRO A 231 5.09 2.70 -0.93
C PRO A 231 4.22 3.49 -1.92
N ILE A 232 3.15 4.13 -1.42
CA ILE A 232 2.29 4.97 -2.26
C ILE A 232 2.99 6.33 -2.42
N PRO A 233 3.37 6.76 -3.64
CA PRO A 233 4.03 8.05 -3.81
C PRO A 233 3.10 9.17 -3.35
N ASP A 234 3.66 10.20 -2.69
CA ASP A 234 2.82 11.28 -2.18
C ASP A 234 2.25 12.12 -3.35
N PRO A 235 0.91 12.21 -3.51
CA PRO A 235 0.31 12.96 -4.61
C PRO A 235 0.61 14.46 -4.53
N ARG A 236 1.02 14.98 -3.36
CA ARG A 236 1.45 16.37 -3.17
C ARG A 236 2.72 16.68 -3.96
N MET A 237 3.62 15.71 -4.16
CA MET A 237 4.84 15.88 -4.98
C MET A 237 4.52 16.14 -6.46
N ILE A 238 3.33 15.75 -6.93
CA ILE A 238 2.86 15.96 -8.31
C ILE A 238 1.87 17.14 -8.38
N ASN A 239 1.07 17.33 -7.33
CA ASN A 239 0.09 18.41 -7.21
C ASN A 239 0.11 18.97 -5.77
N PRO A 240 0.98 19.95 -5.45
CA PRO A 240 1.12 20.52 -4.10
C PRO A 240 -0.13 21.22 -3.54
N LYS A 241 -1.21 21.30 -4.32
CA LYS A 241 -2.50 21.91 -3.91
C LYS A 241 -3.48 20.88 -3.32
N LEU A 242 -3.01 19.66 -3.07
CA LEU A 242 -3.77 18.62 -2.38
C LEU A 242 -3.46 18.68 -0.88
N PRO A 243 -4.46 18.75 0.00
CA PRO A 243 -4.24 18.74 1.45
C PRO A 243 -3.71 17.39 1.91
N VAL A 244 -3.02 17.36 3.06
CA VAL A 244 -2.47 16.13 3.67
C VAL A 244 -3.52 15.04 3.89
N THR A 245 -4.78 15.42 4.09
CA THR A 245 -5.93 14.50 4.19
C THR A 245 -6.12 13.60 2.96
N VAL A 246 -5.71 14.05 1.77
CA VAL A 246 -5.73 13.22 0.54
C VAL A 246 -4.69 12.10 0.60
N LYS A 247 -3.47 12.37 1.10
CA LYS A 247 -2.44 11.35 1.32
C LYS A 247 -2.89 10.37 2.41
N ARG A 248 -3.35 10.88 3.56
CA ARG A 248 -3.88 10.08 4.69
C ARG A 248 -5.01 9.13 4.26
N PHE A 249 -5.94 9.61 3.41
CA PHE A 249 -6.99 8.77 2.82
C PHE A 249 -6.42 7.70 1.88
N LEU A 250 -5.51 8.07 0.97
CA LEU A 250 -4.91 7.15 0.01
C LEU A 250 -4.08 6.06 0.68
N ASP A 251 -3.34 6.38 1.74
CA ASP A 251 -2.53 5.42 2.50
C ASP A 251 -3.37 4.28 3.07
N ARG A 252 -4.52 4.60 3.66
CA ARG A 252 -5.48 3.60 4.14
C ARG A 252 -6.21 2.90 3.00
N ALA A 253 -6.68 3.64 2.00
CA ALA A 253 -7.45 3.07 0.89
C ALA A 253 -6.63 2.13 -0.01
N MET A 254 -5.33 2.39 -0.14
CA MET A 254 -4.38 1.60 -0.94
C MET A 254 -3.37 0.81 -0.08
N ALA A 255 -3.69 0.54 1.19
CA ALA A 255 -2.84 -0.28 2.06
C ALA A 255 -2.59 -1.68 1.46
N LYS A 256 -1.38 -2.21 1.65
CA LYS A 256 -0.91 -3.39 0.89
C LYS A 256 -1.63 -4.69 1.28
N LYS A 257 -2.00 -4.85 2.55
CA LYS A 257 -2.86 -5.94 3.02
C LYS A 257 -4.33 -5.48 2.99
N PRO A 258 -5.28 -6.32 2.54
CA PRO A 258 -6.72 -6.01 2.63
C PRO A 258 -7.20 -5.60 4.03
N ALA A 259 -6.69 -6.25 5.08
CA ALA A 259 -7.06 -5.99 6.47
C ALA A 259 -6.66 -4.58 6.98
N ASP A 260 -5.67 -3.94 6.36
CA ASP A 260 -5.17 -2.61 6.74
C ASP A 260 -6.03 -1.49 6.10
N ARG A 261 -7.02 -1.83 5.25
CA ARG A 261 -7.87 -0.91 4.48
C ARG A 261 -9.18 -0.55 5.18
N TYR A 262 -10.08 0.09 4.45
CA TYR A 262 -11.48 0.26 4.82
C TYR A 262 -12.23 -1.09 4.81
N PRO A 263 -12.85 -1.53 5.93
CA PRO A 263 -13.54 -2.82 6.00
C PRO A 263 -14.78 -2.90 5.08
N THR A 264 -15.45 -1.76 4.85
CA THR A 264 -16.59 -1.67 3.95
C THR A 264 -16.45 -0.48 3.00
N MET A 265 -17.16 -0.52 1.86
CA MET A 265 -17.28 0.65 0.98
C MET A 265 -18.01 1.82 1.65
N ASN A 266 -18.84 1.58 2.66
CA ASN A 266 -19.48 2.64 3.45
C ASN A 266 -18.47 3.37 4.35
N ASP A 267 -17.49 2.67 4.91
CA ASP A 267 -16.37 3.27 5.64
C ASP A 267 -15.47 4.10 4.71
N PHE A 268 -15.14 3.56 3.53
CA PHE A 268 -14.43 4.30 2.48
C PHE A 268 -15.19 5.59 2.10
N LEU A 269 -16.50 5.50 1.92
CA LEU A 269 -17.36 6.62 1.53
C LEU A 269 -17.47 7.72 2.59
N ARG A 270 -17.43 7.39 3.88
CA ARG A 270 -17.46 8.38 4.98
C ARG A 270 -16.24 9.30 4.87
N ASP A 271 -15.05 8.72 5.02
CA ASP A 271 -13.77 9.44 4.97
C ASP A 271 -13.59 10.15 3.59
N PHE A 272 -14.03 9.54 2.49
CA PHE A 272 -13.96 10.14 1.15
C PHE A 272 -14.90 11.35 0.97
N LYS A 273 -16.04 11.43 1.69
CA LYS A 273 -16.93 12.60 1.67
C LYS A 273 -16.28 13.82 2.35
N GLU A 274 -15.49 13.60 3.39
CA GLU A 274 -14.82 14.64 4.17
C GLU A 274 -13.73 15.38 3.39
N LEU A 275 -13.13 14.74 2.37
CA LEU A 275 -12.21 15.39 1.42
C LEU A 275 -12.83 16.55 0.61
N ARG A 276 -14.14 16.78 0.70
CA ARG A 276 -14.83 17.97 0.16
C ARG A 276 -15.21 19.01 1.22
N LEU A 277 -15.09 18.69 2.51
CA LEU A 277 -15.56 19.50 3.63
C LEU A 277 -14.45 20.29 4.32
N SER A 278 -13.18 20.11 3.95
CA SER A 278 -12.07 21.01 4.32
C SER A 278 -12.07 22.27 3.42
N PRO A 279 -12.52 23.45 3.88
CA PRO A 279 -12.48 24.67 3.08
C PRO A 279 -11.06 25.22 2.99
N VAL A 280 -10.58 25.51 1.78
CA VAL A 280 -9.38 26.33 1.60
C VAL A 280 -9.70 27.78 1.96
N GLY A 281 -9.17 28.25 3.09
CA GLY A 281 -8.96 29.66 3.39
C GLY A 281 -10.20 30.52 3.70
N LYS A 282 -10.40 30.83 4.98
CA LYS A 282 -10.88 32.15 5.41
C LYS A 282 -10.03 32.63 6.60
N PRO A 283 -9.47 33.84 6.57
CA PRO A 283 -8.76 34.39 7.72
C PRO A 283 -9.73 34.73 8.86
N ALA A 284 -9.32 34.48 10.10
CA ALA A 284 -10.09 34.78 11.31
C ALA A 284 -10.05 36.28 11.65
N GLY A 285 -10.75 37.10 10.86
CA GLY A 285 -10.87 38.54 11.08
C GLY A 285 -11.67 38.88 12.34
N GLN A 286 -10.99 39.51 13.31
CA GLN A 286 -11.46 40.22 14.52
C GLN A 286 -12.99 40.37 14.70
N GLY A 287 -13.53 39.80 15.79
CA GLY A 287 -14.99 39.62 15.96
C GLY A 287 -15.62 39.88 17.34
N LYS A 288 -14.98 40.65 18.24
CA LYS A 288 -15.48 41.14 19.55
C LYS A 288 -15.95 40.11 20.61
N GLU A 289 -15.62 40.41 21.86
CA GLU A 289 -16.21 39.78 23.03
C GLU A 289 -17.73 40.01 23.09
N SER A 290 -18.47 38.98 23.54
CA SER A 290 -19.81 39.18 24.12
C SER A 290 -20.01 38.19 25.26
N ARG A 291 -20.22 38.72 26.48
CA ARG A 291 -20.58 37.92 27.66
C ARG A 291 -21.97 37.32 27.47
N ILE A 292 -22.13 36.04 27.78
CA ILE A 292 -23.43 35.44 28.10
C ILE A 292 -23.37 34.92 29.55
N ARG A 293 -24.40 35.23 30.32
CA ARG A 293 -24.69 34.66 31.65
C ARG A 293 -25.75 33.57 31.50
N ASN A 294 -25.74 32.59 32.39
CA ASN A 294 -26.85 31.65 32.56
C ASN A 294 -28.13 32.39 32.97
N GLY A 295 -29.31 31.92 32.52
CA GLY A 295 -30.57 32.64 32.76
C GLY A 295 -31.88 32.02 32.23
N ASP A 296 -32.03 30.70 32.37
CA ASP A 296 -33.26 29.91 32.67
C ASP A 296 -34.67 30.23 32.09
N THR A 297 -35.49 29.17 31.98
CA THR A 297 -36.96 29.10 31.78
C THR A 297 -37.61 29.63 30.48
N GLY A 298 -38.74 29.01 30.08
CA GLY A 298 -39.76 29.63 29.23
C GLY A 298 -40.25 28.82 28.02
N THR A 299 -41.22 27.92 28.21
CA THR A 299 -41.95 27.26 27.11
C THR A 299 -43.17 28.08 26.68
N ASP A 300 -43.36 28.35 25.37
CA ASP A 300 -44.49 27.71 24.66
C ASP A 300 -44.49 27.82 23.10
N GLN A 301 -45.05 26.76 22.53
CA GLN A 301 -45.49 26.42 21.17
C GLN A 301 -45.70 27.51 20.07
N ILE A 302 -45.42 27.14 18.80
CA ILE A 302 -46.45 26.96 17.75
C ILE A 302 -45.96 26.08 16.56
N TRP A 303 -46.56 24.89 16.49
CA TRP A 303 -46.91 24.02 15.35
C TRP A 303 -46.27 24.12 13.94
N THR A 304 -45.52 23.06 13.61
CA THR A 304 -45.51 22.28 12.35
C THR A 304 -45.49 22.96 10.98
N ARG A 305 -44.51 22.52 10.16
CA ARG A 305 -44.82 21.91 8.85
C ARG A 305 -43.81 20.82 8.49
N PHE A 306 -44.26 19.56 8.46
CA PHE A 306 -43.69 18.60 7.52
C PHE A 306 -44.15 19.03 6.12
N ALA A 307 -43.20 19.13 5.19
CA ALA A 307 -43.48 19.26 3.77
C ALA A 307 -42.78 18.10 3.06
N ASP A 308 -43.58 17.23 2.48
CA ASP A 308 -43.15 16.14 1.61
C ASP A 308 -42.46 16.71 0.36
N ASP A 309 -41.21 16.30 0.11
CA ASP A 309 -40.60 16.37 -1.22
C ASP A 309 -39.95 15.02 -1.54
N THR A 310 -40.80 14.00 -1.70
CA THR A 310 -40.50 12.67 -2.27
C THR A 310 -40.10 12.77 -3.75
N ARG A 311 -39.04 13.54 -4.03
CA ARG A 311 -38.51 13.75 -5.38
C ARG A 311 -37.14 13.10 -5.56
N THR A 312 -37.18 11.86 -6.04
CA THR A 312 -36.03 11.17 -6.62
C THR A 312 -35.36 12.04 -7.69
N GLY A 313 -34.18 12.57 -7.37
CA GLY A 313 -33.63 13.74 -8.07
C GLY A 313 -32.11 13.86 -8.09
N SER A 314 -31.38 12.74 -8.08
CA SER A 314 -29.91 12.67 -8.07
C SER A 314 -29.28 13.33 -9.31
N SER A 315 -29.11 14.66 -9.28
CA SER A 315 -28.68 15.48 -10.41
C SER A 315 -27.85 16.69 -9.97
N ILE A 316 -26.68 16.42 -9.36
CA ILE A 316 -25.72 17.46 -8.93
C ILE A 316 -25.15 18.18 -10.17
N ARG A 317 -25.83 19.26 -10.55
CA ARG A 317 -25.56 20.05 -11.75
C ARG A 317 -24.29 20.89 -11.57
N LEU A 318 -23.17 20.43 -12.11
CA LEU A 318 -21.91 21.21 -12.17
C LEU A 318 -22.16 22.59 -12.81
N GLU A 319 -21.34 23.58 -12.50
CA GLU A 319 -21.53 24.94 -13.03
C GLU A 319 -21.06 25.11 -14.49
N LYS A 320 -21.27 26.31 -15.05
CA LYS A 320 -20.83 26.69 -16.41
C LYS A 320 -19.35 27.11 -16.47
N SER A 321 -18.76 27.43 -15.32
CA SER A 321 -17.41 27.99 -15.15
C SER A 321 -16.29 27.00 -15.50
N ASP A 322 -16.31 25.78 -14.92
CA ASP A 322 -15.28 24.76 -15.14
C ASP A 322 -15.12 24.35 -16.63
N ILE A 323 -16.21 24.43 -17.41
CA ILE A 323 -16.28 23.94 -18.80
C ILE A 323 -15.45 24.78 -19.79
N ARG A 324 -15.18 26.06 -19.51
CA ARG A 324 -14.38 26.92 -20.42
C ARG A 324 -12.94 26.43 -20.61
N LYS A 325 -12.36 25.68 -19.66
CA LYS A 325 -11.03 25.07 -19.80
C LYS A 325 -11.03 23.73 -20.55
N VAL A 326 -12.19 23.08 -20.72
CA VAL A 326 -12.32 21.76 -21.38
C VAL A 326 -12.48 21.89 -22.90
N ARG A 327 -13.23 22.90 -23.38
CA ARG A 327 -13.69 22.97 -24.79
C ARG A 327 -12.64 23.36 -25.84
N LYS A 328 -11.41 23.75 -25.44
CA LYS A 328 -10.43 24.35 -26.38
C LYS A 328 -9.49 23.36 -27.11
N ALA A 329 -9.80 22.06 -27.08
CA ALA A 329 -8.96 20.99 -27.68
C ALA A 329 -9.72 20.02 -28.61
N THR A 330 -10.97 20.32 -28.99
CA THR A 330 -11.86 19.40 -29.73
C THR A 330 -11.89 19.66 -31.25
N VAL A 331 -11.09 20.60 -31.77
CA VAL A 331 -10.95 20.86 -33.21
C VAL A 331 -9.46 21.01 -33.54
N GLY A 332 -8.86 19.91 -33.99
CA GLY A 332 -7.48 19.79 -34.43
C GLY A 332 -7.29 18.40 -35.04
N GLN A 333 -6.95 18.32 -36.32
CA GLN A 333 -7.00 17.06 -37.07
C GLN A 333 -5.84 16.12 -36.75
N SER A 334 -6.08 14.82 -36.98
CA SER A 334 -5.07 13.78 -36.97
C SER A 334 -3.90 14.11 -37.91
N ARG A 335 -2.67 14.02 -37.39
CA ARG A 335 -1.46 13.77 -38.18
C ARG A 335 -0.35 13.19 -37.30
N SER A 336 0.16 12.03 -37.68
CA SER A 336 1.36 11.43 -37.11
C SER A 336 2.62 11.95 -37.83
N PRO A 337 3.74 12.08 -37.11
CA PRO A 337 5.08 11.97 -37.67
C PRO A 337 5.74 10.65 -37.25
N GLN A 338 6.56 10.08 -38.13
CA GLN A 338 7.37 8.89 -37.84
C GLN A 338 8.73 9.26 -37.23
N GLY A 339 9.22 8.39 -36.35
CA GLY A 339 10.63 7.98 -36.24
C GLY A 339 11.74 9.03 -36.16
N ARG A 340 12.42 9.06 -35.02
CA ARG A 340 13.89 9.15 -34.94
C ARG A 340 14.38 8.29 -33.78
N ALA A 341 15.43 7.51 -34.01
CA ALA A 341 16.12 6.74 -32.99
C ALA A 341 17.54 7.27 -32.85
N TRP A 342 18.08 7.26 -31.63
CA TRP A 342 19.51 6.97 -31.43
C TRP A 342 19.78 6.39 -30.03
N GLU A 343 21.04 6.01 -29.81
CA GLU A 343 21.63 5.29 -28.68
C GLU A 343 21.61 6.08 -27.36
N GLY A 344 21.92 5.52 -26.18
CA GLY A 344 22.37 4.17 -25.80
C GLY A 344 23.40 4.22 -24.65
N LYS A 345 23.94 3.07 -24.23
CA LYS A 345 25.03 2.92 -23.21
C LYS A 345 24.72 3.32 -21.74
N ARG A 346 23.64 2.81 -21.12
CA ARG A 346 23.58 2.61 -19.64
C ARG A 346 23.01 1.27 -19.16
N THR A 347 22.20 0.59 -19.98
CA THR A 347 21.43 -0.61 -19.58
C THR A 347 22.27 -1.86 -19.26
N GLY A 348 23.50 -1.96 -19.75
CA GLY A 348 24.30 -3.20 -19.65
C GLY A 348 24.81 -3.55 -18.23
N VAL A 349 25.05 -2.55 -17.38
CA VAL A 349 25.68 -2.76 -16.05
C VAL A 349 24.69 -3.33 -15.04
N ILE A 350 23.43 -2.90 -15.10
CA ILE A 350 22.39 -3.28 -14.12
C ILE A 350 22.00 -4.76 -14.26
N ILE A 351 21.91 -5.26 -15.50
CA ILE A 351 21.56 -6.67 -15.78
C ILE A 351 22.63 -7.60 -15.19
N LEU A 352 23.92 -7.27 -15.35
CA LEU A 352 25.02 -8.08 -14.82
C LEU A 352 25.01 -8.17 -13.28
N ALA A 353 24.72 -7.05 -12.60
CA ALA A 353 24.65 -7.01 -11.14
C ALA A 353 23.53 -7.90 -10.57
N VAL A 354 22.34 -7.88 -11.18
CA VAL A 354 21.21 -8.72 -10.75
C VAL A 354 21.48 -10.20 -11.00
N SER A 355 22.12 -10.56 -12.11
CA SER A 355 22.52 -11.95 -12.39
C SER A 355 23.54 -12.48 -11.37
N ILE A 356 24.52 -11.67 -10.96
CA ILE A 356 25.50 -12.05 -9.93
C ILE A 356 24.80 -12.28 -8.57
N LEU A 357 23.89 -11.39 -8.17
CA LEU A 357 23.16 -11.51 -6.90
C LEU A 357 22.31 -12.80 -6.84
N MET A 358 21.61 -13.14 -7.93
CA MET A 358 20.86 -14.40 -8.05
C MET A 358 21.79 -15.63 -8.02
N GLY A 359 22.96 -15.56 -8.65
CA GLY A 359 23.97 -16.62 -8.61
C GLY A 359 24.45 -16.90 -7.19
N CYS A 360 24.73 -15.87 -6.39
CA CYS A 360 25.12 -16.01 -4.99
C CYS A 360 24.03 -16.68 -4.13
N ILE A 361 22.75 -16.33 -4.33
CA ILE A 361 21.62 -16.92 -3.59
C ILE A 361 21.51 -18.43 -3.87
N VAL A 362 21.63 -18.84 -5.14
CA VAL A 362 21.61 -20.27 -5.53
C VAL A 362 22.85 -21.01 -4.98
N TRP A 363 24.03 -20.39 -5.04
CA TRP A 363 25.28 -20.99 -4.55
C TRP A 363 25.24 -21.27 -3.04
N VAL A 364 24.71 -20.35 -2.23
CA VAL A 364 24.55 -20.54 -0.77
C VAL A 364 23.57 -21.69 -0.49
N GLY A 365 22.45 -21.78 -1.21
CA GLY A 365 21.47 -22.86 -1.05
C GLY A 365 22.03 -24.27 -1.39
N ILE A 366 22.99 -24.35 -2.30
CA ILE A 366 23.67 -25.61 -2.65
C ILE A 366 24.80 -25.94 -1.66
N ARG A 367 25.46 -24.94 -1.05
CA ARG A 367 26.54 -25.14 -0.07
C ARG A 367 26.07 -25.55 1.33
N PHE A 368 24.83 -25.22 1.70
CA PHE A 368 24.22 -25.56 2.99
C PHE A 368 22.95 -26.41 2.78
N GLY A 369 23.13 -27.60 2.17
CA GLY A 369 22.04 -28.47 1.77
C GLY A 369 21.14 -28.93 2.93
N PHE A 370 19.86 -29.14 2.62
CA PHE A 370 18.87 -29.73 3.53
C PHE A 370 19.30 -31.16 3.91
N GLY A 371 19.65 -31.38 5.18
CA GLY A 371 19.95 -32.69 5.74
C GLY A 371 18.72 -33.36 6.36
N ASP A 372 18.73 -34.69 6.42
CA ASP A 372 17.58 -35.51 6.80
C ASP A 372 17.09 -35.35 8.25
N SER A 373 15.78 -35.55 8.43
CA SER A 373 15.16 -35.70 9.74
C SER A 373 15.55 -37.04 10.41
N PRO A 374 16.15 -37.04 11.61
CA PRO A 374 16.40 -38.28 12.34
C PRO A 374 15.10 -38.87 12.90
N GLY A 375 14.78 -40.10 12.50
CA GLY A 375 13.76 -40.92 13.16
C GLY A 375 14.17 -41.27 14.60
N GLY A 376 13.19 -41.52 15.46
CA GLY A 376 13.41 -41.65 16.91
C GLY A 376 14.26 -42.86 17.30
N ALA A 377 15.16 -42.66 18.27
CA ALA A 377 15.86 -43.71 19.00
C ALA A 377 15.46 -43.68 20.49
N THR A 378 15.16 -44.85 21.06
CA THR A 378 14.90 -45.03 22.49
C THR A 378 16.17 -44.81 23.30
N MET A 379 16.10 -44.05 24.40
CA MET A 379 17.10 -44.13 25.47
C MET A 379 16.47 -44.31 26.86
N THR A 380 17.07 -45.24 27.58
CA THR A 380 16.83 -45.62 28.97
C THR A 380 17.14 -44.49 29.95
N ALA A 381 16.38 -44.41 31.04
CA ALA A 381 16.70 -43.53 32.17
C ALA A 381 17.86 -44.06 33.04
N PRO A 382 18.67 -43.18 33.66
CA PRO A 382 19.46 -43.50 34.84
C PRO A 382 18.58 -43.56 36.11
N ALA A 383 19.15 -44.02 37.22
CA ALA A 383 18.44 -44.24 38.50
C ALA A 383 19.00 -43.39 39.65
N LEU A 384 18.32 -43.48 40.81
CA LEU A 384 18.52 -42.72 42.06
C LEU A 384 17.95 -41.28 41.99
N GLU A 385 17.40 -40.71 43.06
CA GLU A 385 17.48 -41.08 44.49
C GLU A 385 16.10 -41.14 45.21
N ASP A 386 16.10 -41.30 46.53
CA ASP A 386 14.98 -41.80 47.36
C ASP A 386 14.00 -40.73 47.90
N SER A 387 12.73 -41.13 48.09
CA SER A 387 11.79 -40.80 49.20
C SER A 387 10.32 -40.71 48.75
N GLY A 388 9.39 -41.23 49.57
CA GLY A 388 7.93 -41.01 49.41
C GLY A 388 7.05 -42.26 49.55
N GLU A 389 6.49 -42.47 50.75
CA GLU A 389 5.56 -43.55 51.10
C GLU A 389 4.16 -43.41 50.44
N GLY A 390 3.34 -44.48 50.42
CA GLY A 390 1.87 -44.35 50.36
C GLY A 390 1.08 -45.33 49.47
N GLU A 391 0.80 -46.54 49.96
CA GLU A 391 -0.10 -47.51 49.30
C GLU A 391 -1.59 -47.24 49.61
N VAL A 392 -2.46 -47.18 48.59
CA VAL A 392 -3.92 -47.31 48.73
C VAL A 392 -4.53 -48.13 47.57
N ARG A 393 -5.52 -48.98 47.90
CA ARG A 393 -6.19 -49.94 47.00
C ARG A 393 -7.24 -49.34 46.04
N PRO A 394 -7.55 -50.02 44.91
CA PRO A 394 -8.69 -49.73 44.03
C PRO A 394 -9.99 -50.43 44.47
N GLU A 395 -11.16 -50.10 43.88
CA GLU A 395 -12.31 -51.01 43.60
C GLU A 395 -13.51 -50.27 42.94
N HIS A 396 -14.54 -51.04 42.48
CA HIS A 396 -15.87 -50.64 41.94
C HIS A 396 -15.90 -49.88 40.59
N ALA A 397 -16.41 -50.35 39.44
CA ALA A 397 -17.29 -51.47 38.99
C ALA A 397 -18.81 -51.18 38.86
N ALA A 398 -19.33 -51.27 37.61
CA ALA A 398 -20.74 -51.51 37.25
C ALA A 398 -20.86 -52.09 35.81
N ARG A 399 -22.03 -52.68 35.48
CA ARG A 399 -22.38 -53.40 34.21
C ARG A 399 -23.83 -53.02 33.78
N PRO A 400 -24.52 -53.69 32.82
CA PRO A 400 -24.27 -53.84 31.37
C PRO A 400 -25.54 -53.62 30.51
N THR A 401 -25.47 -53.75 29.16
CA THR A 401 -26.66 -54.09 28.33
C THR A 401 -26.35 -55.04 27.15
N ARG A 402 -27.31 -55.91 26.79
CA ARG A 402 -27.38 -56.79 25.59
C ARG A 402 -27.93 -56.01 24.36
N VAL A 403 -27.90 -56.48 23.11
CA VAL A 403 -27.53 -57.77 22.44
C VAL A 403 -26.66 -57.43 21.18
N ALA A 404 -26.33 -58.23 20.14
CA ALA A 404 -26.60 -59.61 19.64
C ALA A 404 -25.46 -60.02 18.66
N GLU A 405 -25.38 -61.29 18.24
CA GLU A 405 -24.37 -61.80 17.29
C GLU A 405 -24.82 -63.10 16.57
N ALA A 406 -24.02 -63.58 15.59
CA ALA A 406 -24.18 -64.80 14.76
C ALA A 406 -25.26 -64.74 13.63
N THR A 407 -25.18 -65.49 12.51
CA THR A 407 -24.42 -66.74 12.17
C THR A 407 -23.75 -66.72 10.77
N ASN A 408 -22.86 -67.70 10.52
CA ASN A 408 -22.16 -67.95 9.24
C ASN A 408 -22.97 -68.81 8.24
N ASP A 409 -22.67 -68.69 6.94
CA ASP A 409 -22.50 -69.78 5.93
C ASP A 409 -21.99 -69.15 4.59
N TRP A 410 -21.41 -69.80 3.57
CA TRP A 410 -21.18 -71.21 3.21
C TRP A 410 -20.02 -71.33 2.18
N GLU A 411 -19.54 -72.54 1.85
CA GLU A 411 -18.42 -72.79 0.91
C GLU A 411 -18.85 -73.20 -0.54
N ARG A 412 -18.11 -72.67 -1.53
CA ARG A 412 -17.60 -73.40 -2.74
C ARG A 412 -18.57 -73.97 -3.81
N THR A 413 -18.55 -73.34 -5.00
CA THR A 413 -18.52 -74.00 -6.33
C THR A 413 -17.63 -73.22 -7.30
N LYS A 414 -16.37 -73.60 -7.53
CA LYS A 414 -15.84 -74.53 -8.58
C LYS A 414 -15.75 -73.98 -10.02
N SER A 415 -14.49 -73.80 -10.48
CA SER A 415 -13.96 -74.02 -11.85
C SER A 415 -14.37 -73.09 -13.01
N THR A 416 -13.38 -72.49 -13.70
CA THR A 416 -12.88 -72.93 -15.04
C THR A 416 -11.72 -72.04 -15.56
N ALA A 417 -10.81 -72.63 -16.36
CA ALA A 417 -9.74 -72.02 -17.20
C ALA A 417 -8.65 -71.15 -16.50
N GLN A 418 -7.48 -71.70 -16.19
CA GLN A 418 -6.31 -71.95 -17.08
C GLN A 418 -5.28 -70.80 -17.07
N GLU A 419 -4.01 -71.19 -16.98
CA GLU A 419 -2.83 -70.38 -16.69
C GLU A 419 -1.96 -70.12 -17.94
N VAL A 420 -1.45 -68.90 -18.11
CA VAL A 420 -0.39 -68.55 -19.07
C VAL A 420 0.51 -67.49 -18.42
N SER A 421 1.83 -67.69 -18.48
CA SER A 421 2.83 -66.82 -17.83
C SER A 421 3.53 -65.88 -18.83
N LEU A 422 3.91 -64.69 -18.36
CA LEU A 422 4.76 -63.72 -19.06
C LEU A 422 5.77 -63.07 -18.06
N PRO A 423 6.96 -62.63 -18.51
CA PRO A 423 8.12 -62.44 -17.63
C PRO A 423 8.30 -61.02 -17.04
N ASP A 424 9.19 -60.95 -16.06
CA ASP A 424 9.49 -59.77 -15.24
C ASP A 424 10.27 -58.66 -15.97
N HIS A 425 9.75 -57.43 -15.95
CA HIS A 425 10.34 -56.24 -16.59
C HIS A 425 10.24 -55.00 -15.69
N SER A 426 10.83 -55.08 -14.50
CA SER A 426 10.84 -54.00 -13.48
C SER A 426 12.24 -53.38 -13.27
N ALA A 427 13.29 -54.20 -13.13
CA ALA A 427 14.61 -53.75 -12.69
C ALA A 427 15.41 -52.92 -13.71
N ALA A 428 15.39 -53.28 -15.00
CA ALA A 428 16.28 -52.68 -16.00
C ALA A 428 15.99 -51.19 -16.28
N THR A 429 14.72 -50.78 -16.18
CA THR A 429 14.26 -49.43 -16.56
C THR A 429 14.66 -48.36 -15.54
N GLN A 430 14.76 -48.71 -14.25
CA GLN A 430 15.09 -47.73 -13.20
C GLN A 430 16.57 -47.33 -13.25
N THR A 431 17.48 -48.28 -13.43
CA THR A 431 18.94 -48.03 -13.50
C THR A 431 19.30 -47.09 -14.65
N ALA A 432 18.69 -47.27 -15.82
CA ALA A 432 18.93 -46.45 -17.01
C ALA A 432 18.45 -44.99 -16.88
N VAL A 433 17.45 -44.73 -16.02
CA VAL A 433 16.96 -43.37 -15.73
C VAL A 433 17.90 -42.67 -14.73
N SER A 434 18.39 -43.37 -13.70
CA SER A 434 19.31 -42.79 -12.71
C SER A 434 20.62 -42.32 -13.36
N GLN A 435 21.26 -43.19 -14.15
CA GLN A 435 22.55 -42.89 -14.80
C GLN A 435 22.47 -41.68 -15.75
N ARG A 436 21.36 -41.50 -16.48
CA ARG A 436 21.13 -40.32 -17.34
C ARG A 436 20.95 -39.02 -16.55
N SER A 437 20.44 -39.08 -15.32
CA SER A 437 20.31 -37.87 -14.49
C SER A 437 21.66 -37.42 -13.91
N GLU A 438 22.48 -38.37 -13.46
CA GLU A 438 23.83 -38.10 -12.94
C GLU A 438 24.77 -37.52 -14.01
N GLU A 439 24.75 -38.08 -15.22
CA GLU A 439 25.55 -37.59 -16.35
C GLU A 439 25.17 -36.16 -16.75
N SER A 440 23.86 -35.86 -16.81
CA SER A 440 23.35 -34.52 -17.12
C SER A 440 23.63 -33.48 -16.00
N MET A 441 23.56 -33.89 -14.73
CA MET A 441 23.98 -33.02 -13.61
C MET A 441 25.49 -32.75 -13.62
N ARG A 442 26.30 -33.70 -14.10
CA ARG A 442 27.74 -33.51 -14.26
C ARG A 442 28.06 -32.52 -15.38
N GLU A 443 27.46 -32.66 -16.56
CA GLU A 443 27.66 -31.73 -17.68
C GLU A 443 27.27 -30.29 -17.31
N THR A 444 26.15 -30.11 -16.60
CA THR A 444 25.71 -28.78 -16.14
C THR A 444 26.63 -28.19 -15.07
N SER A 445 27.19 -29.01 -14.18
CA SER A 445 28.23 -28.57 -13.23
C SER A 445 29.51 -28.10 -13.95
N GLU A 446 30.04 -28.91 -14.87
CA GLU A 446 31.26 -28.57 -15.64
C GLU A 446 31.06 -27.36 -16.59
N PHE A 447 29.82 -27.06 -17.00
CA PHE A 447 29.48 -25.83 -17.72
C PHE A 447 29.46 -24.59 -16.82
N LEU A 448 28.87 -24.69 -15.63
CA LEU A 448 28.78 -23.57 -14.67
C LEU A 448 30.16 -23.14 -14.15
N ASP A 449 31.08 -24.08 -13.91
CA ASP A 449 32.42 -23.79 -13.40
C ASP A 449 33.29 -23.04 -14.43
N ARG A 450 33.10 -23.34 -15.73
CA ARG A 450 33.71 -22.56 -16.84
C ARG A 450 33.15 -21.14 -16.90
N GLN A 451 31.83 -20.98 -16.81
CA GLN A 451 31.18 -19.66 -16.77
C GLN A 451 31.66 -18.81 -15.58
N ALA A 452 31.80 -19.40 -14.40
CA ALA A 452 32.34 -18.73 -13.22
C ALA A 452 33.79 -18.27 -13.42
N THR A 453 34.62 -19.11 -14.04
CA THR A 453 36.03 -18.80 -14.37
C THR A 453 36.14 -17.64 -15.37
N GLU A 454 35.30 -17.63 -16.42
CA GLU A 454 35.26 -16.54 -17.41
C GLU A 454 34.75 -15.23 -16.79
N LEU A 455 33.74 -15.28 -15.91
CA LEU A 455 33.23 -14.11 -15.18
C LEU A 455 34.29 -13.51 -14.24
N ALA A 456 35.05 -14.33 -13.50
CA ALA A 456 36.15 -13.85 -12.67
C ALA A 456 37.24 -13.16 -13.52
N ALA A 457 37.60 -13.76 -14.66
CA ALA A 457 38.56 -13.18 -15.60
C ALA A 457 38.05 -11.93 -16.32
N ALA A 458 36.74 -11.67 -16.35
CA ALA A 458 36.14 -10.42 -16.83
C ALA A 458 36.13 -9.34 -15.73
N LEU A 459 35.72 -9.68 -14.51
CA LEU A 459 35.65 -8.77 -13.37
C LEU A 459 37.02 -8.15 -13.01
N SER A 460 38.11 -8.92 -13.11
CA SER A 460 39.46 -8.40 -12.90
C SER A 460 39.80 -7.27 -13.89
N ARG A 461 39.50 -7.45 -15.18
CA ARG A 461 39.76 -6.43 -16.23
C ARG A 461 38.89 -5.19 -16.09
N ILE A 462 37.65 -5.36 -15.62
CA ILE A 462 36.76 -4.24 -15.27
C ILE A 462 37.33 -3.45 -14.09
N THR A 463 37.88 -4.14 -13.09
CA THR A 463 38.51 -3.50 -11.92
C THR A 463 39.78 -2.72 -12.30
N GLU A 464 40.62 -3.29 -13.16
CA GLU A 464 41.80 -2.62 -13.71
C GLU A 464 41.45 -1.37 -14.52
N THR A 465 40.42 -1.44 -15.38
CA THR A 465 40.00 -0.29 -16.20
C THR A 465 39.29 0.80 -15.38
N ALA A 466 38.54 0.44 -14.34
CA ALA A 466 37.99 1.41 -13.39
C ALA A 466 39.11 2.15 -12.62
N ASN A 467 40.11 1.41 -12.12
CA ASN A 467 41.26 1.98 -11.42
C ASN A 467 42.20 2.80 -12.32
N ALA A 468 42.13 2.62 -13.65
CA ALA A 468 42.78 3.51 -14.62
C ALA A 468 41.97 4.80 -14.85
N ALA A 469 40.63 4.71 -14.94
CA ALA A 469 39.76 5.86 -15.15
C ALA A 469 39.79 6.86 -13.98
N GLU A 470 39.81 6.38 -12.73
CA GLU A 470 39.82 7.27 -11.56
C GLU A 470 41.12 8.08 -11.44
N ARG A 471 42.26 7.51 -11.89
CA ARG A 471 43.55 8.23 -11.96
C ARG A 471 43.54 9.37 -12.99
N ILE A 472 42.84 9.19 -14.11
CA ILE A 472 42.65 10.26 -15.11
C ILE A 472 41.78 11.36 -14.51
N ARG A 473 40.66 10.99 -13.89
CA ARG A 473 39.70 11.93 -13.27
C ARG A 473 40.32 12.81 -12.19
N LEU A 474 41.24 12.27 -11.38
CA LEU A 474 41.98 13.02 -10.35
C LEU A 474 43.06 13.97 -10.92
N THR A 475 43.30 13.99 -12.23
CA THR A 475 44.34 14.80 -12.88
C THR A 475 43.77 16.03 -13.63
N GLU A 476 42.47 16.06 -13.95
CA GLU A 476 41.87 17.09 -14.83
C GLU A 476 41.10 18.22 -14.12
N ILE A 477 41.02 18.25 -12.79
CA ILE A 477 40.35 19.34 -12.03
C ILE A 477 41.39 20.21 -11.32
N SER A 478 41.91 21.22 -12.01
CA SER A 478 42.77 22.26 -11.43
C SER A 478 42.71 23.57 -12.23
N LEU A 479 42.76 24.70 -11.54
CA LEU A 479 42.76 26.08 -12.06
C LEU A 479 41.38 26.55 -12.63
N PRO A 480 41.08 27.87 -12.64
CA PRO A 480 40.32 28.41 -11.50
C PRO A 480 39.15 29.34 -11.88
N THR A 481 38.24 29.56 -10.92
CA THR A 481 37.24 30.65 -11.00
C THR A 481 37.18 31.36 -9.66
N GLU A 482 37.48 32.66 -9.66
CA GLU A 482 37.45 33.50 -8.46
C GLU A 482 36.03 33.55 -7.89
N THR A 483 35.89 33.06 -6.66
CA THR A 483 34.69 33.21 -5.82
C THR A 483 35.13 34.02 -4.60
N PRO A 484 34.38 35.03 -4.13
CA PRO A 484 34.82 35.86 -3.02
C PRO A 484 35.14 35.03 -1.79
N GLU A 485 36.26 35.33 -1.11
CA GLU A 485 36.63 34.63 0.13
C GLU A 485 35.51 34.76 1.17
N PRO A 486 35.12 33.66 1.86
CA PRO A 486 34.23 33.76 3.00
C PRO A 486 34.95 34.52 4.12
N THR A 487 34.50 35.74 4.43
CA THR A 487 35.06 36.58 5.49
C THR A 487 35.07 35.85 6.83
N ALA A 488 36.26 35.53 7.31
CA ALA A 488 36.47 34.64 8.46
C ALA A 488 36.21 35.30 9.83
N THR A 489 34.94 35.48 10.20
CA THR A 489 34.51 35.65 11.61
C THR A 489 33.06 35.24 11.82
N GLU A 490 32.83 33.96 12.15
CA GLU A 490 32.26 33.53 13.45
C GLU A 490 32.24 31.99 13.53
N ARG A 491 32.50 31.44 14.73
CA ARG A 491 32.35 30.00 15.01
C ARG A 491 31.04 29.81 15.79
N PRO A 492 29.97 29.25 15.21
CA PRO A 492 28.63 29.37 15.76
C PRO A 492 28.48 28.74 17.15
N PHE A 493 29.15 27.61 17.41
CA PHE A 493 28.93 26.81 18.62
C PHE A 493 30.10 26.83 19.64
N ALA A 494 31.20 27.54 19.36
CA ALA A 494 32.40 27.54 20.21
C ALA A 494 32.25 28.18 21.61
N LYS A 495 31.03 28.59 22.00
CA LYS A 495 30.71 29.28 23.27
C LYS A 495 29.44 28.79 23.97
N LEU A 496 28.79 27.73 23.50
CA LEU A 496 27.52 27.24 24.07
C LEU A 496 27.65 26.86 25.55
N ARG A 497 26.53 26.95 26.26
CA ARG A 497 26.35 26.57 27.66
C ARG A 497 25.07 25.75 27.81
N VAL A 498 25.02 24.90 28.83
CA VAL A 498 23.79 24.21 29.22
C VAL A 498 22.73 25.25 29.63
N GLY A 499 21.53 25.13 29.06
CA GLY A 499 20.43 26.09 29.20
C GLY A 499 20.39 27.20 28.14
N ASP A 500 21.38 27.31 27.24
CA ASP A 500 21.27 28.20 26.09
C ASP A 500 20.18 27.71 25.11
N THR A 501 19.60 28.64 24.35
CA THR A 501 18.70 28.35 23.22
C THR A 501 19.37 28.76 21.91
N ILE A 502 19.35 27.89 20.90
CA ILE A 502 19.96 28.13 19.58
C ILE A 502 19.01 27.81 18.43
N GLU A 503 19.23 28.46 17.28
CA GLU A 503 18.62 28.09 15.99
C GLU A 503 19.56 27.17 15.22
N PHE A 504 19.07 26.02 14.74
CA PHE A 504 19.84 25.08 13.92
C PHE A 504 18.90 24.18 13.09
N GLY A 505 19.12 24.06 11.78
CA GLY A 505 18.15 23.44 10.88
C GLY A 505 16.85 24.25 10.74
N ARG A 506 16.00 23.84 9.81
CA ARG A 506 14.73 24.52 9.49
C ARG A 506 13.62 23.50 9.24
N TYR A 507 12.47 23.66 9.91
CA TYR A 507 11.29 22.80 9.73
C TYR A 507 10.01 23.65 9.68
N GLU A 508 8.97 23.14 9.03
CA GLU A 508 7.65 23.79 9.00
C GLU A 508 7.03 23.78 10.42
N GLN A 509 6.67 24.95 10.93
CA GLN A 509 6.21 25.15 12.30
C GLN A 509 5.00 26.09 12.39
N ASP A 510 4.78 27.00 11.42
CA ASP A 510 3.65 27.93 11.41
C ASP A 510 2.48 27.58 10.46
N ASN A 511 2.69 26.75 9.42
CA ASN A 511 1.78 26.44 8.29
C ASN A 511 1.69 27.52 7.20
N GLU A 512 2.61 28.49 7.13
CA GLU A 512 2.60 29.54 6.11
C GLU A 512 3.35 29.18 4.82
N PHE A 513 4.03 28.02 4.73
CA PHE A 513 4.64 27.29 3.58
C PHE A 513 5.36 28.07 2.44
N GLY A 514 4.80 29.18 1.95
CA GLY A 514 5.37 30.09 0.97
C GLY A 514 6.36 31.11 1.54
N ASN A 515 6.53 31.15 2.86
CA ASN A 515 7.68 31.72 3.57
C ASN A 515 8.92 30.81 3.45
N GLY A 516 8.73 29.49 3.44
CA GLY A 516 9.77 28.48 3.58
C GLY A 516 10.08 28.21 5.07
N PRO A 517 10.46 26.97 5.42
CA PRO A 517 10.40 26.44 6.79
C PRO A 517 11.14 27.31 7.81
N GLU A 518 10.61 27.41 9.03
CA GLU A 518 11.12 28.21 10.13
C GLU A 518 12.37 27.59 10.75
N ALA A 519 13.26 28.40 11.32
CA ALA A 519 14.40 27.88 12.08
C ALA A 519 13.92 27.07 13.30
N ILE A 520 14.56 25.95 13.59
CA ILE A 520 14.21 25.12 14.74
C ILE A 520 14.94 25.66 15.98
N GLU A 521 14.19 26.02 17.02
CA GLU A 521 14.76 26.36 18.32
C GLU A 521 15.11 25.10 19.12
N TRP A 522 16.35 25.02 19.62
CA TRP A 522 16.86 23.93 20.46
C TRP A 522 17.37 24.44 21.80
N GLU A 523 17.11 23.68 22.85
CA GLU A 523 17.58 23.84 24.23
C GLU A 523 18.82 22.95 24.46
N VAL A 524 19.92 23.52 24.96
CA VAL A 524 21.16 22.77 25.24
C VAL A 524 21.07 22.06 26.60
N LEU A 525 21.05 20.72 26.60
CA LEU A 525 20.86 19.90 27.82
C LEU A 525 22.17 19.49 28.50
N GLU A 526 23.20 19.18 27.71
CA GLU A 526 24.51 18.74 28.19
C GLU A 526 25.60 19.13 27.19
N ILE A 527 26.78 19.47 27.69
CA ILE A 527 27.99 19.65 26.87
C ILE A 527 29.05 18.73 27.46
N LYS A 528 29.56 17.81 26.64
CA LYS A 528 30.47 16.74 27.05
C LYS A 528 31.34 16.25 25.89
N ASP A 529 32.60 15.96 26.16
CA ASP A 529 33.58 15.35 25.23
C ASP A 529 33.68 16.01 23.85
N GLY A 530 33.53 17.35 23.78
CA GLY A 530 33.55 18.09 22.51
C GLY A 530 32.23 18.03 21.72
N SER A 531 31.12 17.68 22.37
CA SER A 531 29.77 17.66 21.79
C SER A 531 28.75 18.37 22.68
N ALA A 532 27.65 18.81 22.08
CA ALA A 532 26.48 19.34 22.78
C ALA A 532 25.25 18.48 22.49
N LEU A 533 24.62 17.93 23.54
CA LEU A 533 23.29 17.33 23.45
C LEU A 533 22.27 18.45 23.47
N ILE A 534 21.49 18.57 22.40
CA ILE A 534 20.44 19.58 22.27
C ILE A 534 19.10 18.92 21.97
N VAL A 535 18.01 19.52 22.44
CA VAL A 535 16.64 19.05 22.20
C VAL A 535 15.77 20.18 21.69
N SER A 536 14.90 19.89 20.73
CA SER A 536 13.89 20.83 20.23
C SER A 536 13.09 21.46 21.38
N ARG A 537 12.86 22.77 21.32
CA ARG A 537 12.12 23.53 22.35
C ARG A 537 10.62 23.25 22.33
N TYR A 538 10.10 22.91 21.15
CA TYR A 538 8.69 22.68 20.87
C TYR A 538 8.44 21.25 20.36
N GLY A 539 7.21 20.77 20.50
CA GLY A 539 6.75 19.59 19.77
C GLY A 539 6.55 19.96 18.30
N LEU A 540 7.46 19.51 17.42
CA LEU A 540 7.58 20.01 16.05
C LEU A 540 6.49 19.47 15.12
N ASP A 541 6.12 18.20 15.30
CA ASP A 541 5.11 17.49 14.50
C ASP A 541 4.37 16.44 15.35
N ALA A 542 3.33 15.80 14.78
CA ALA A 542 2.54 14.74 15.40
C ALA A 542 2.65 13.42 14.61
N LYS A 543 3.08 12.33 15.26
CA LYS A 543 3.07 10.98 14.65
C LYS A 543 2.81 9.88 15.67
N SER A 544 2.41 8.72 15.16
CA SER A 544 2.51 7.44 15.86
C SER A 544 3.98 7.10 16.18
N TYR A 545 4.22 6.39 17.28
CA TYR A 545 5.53 5.79 17.57
C TYR A 545 5.85 4.65 16.59
N HIS A 546 4.82 3.88 16.23
CA HIS A 546 4.88 2.93 15.13
C HIS A 546 3.53 2.86 14.38
N ASP A 547 3.57 2.87 13.05
CA ASP A 547 2.41 3.03 12.17
C ASP A 547 1.42 1.84 12.24
N ILE A 548 1.87 0.71 12.77
CA ILE A 548 1.13 -0.55 12.93
C ILE A 548 1.11 -0.93 14.40
N TYR A 549 -0.05 -1.34 14.92
CA TYR A 549 -0.16 -1.93 16.25
C TYR A 549 0.47 -3.34 16.28
N THR A 550 1.73 -3.40 16.71
CA THR A 550 2.53 -4.62 16.91
C THR A 550 3.55 -4.38 18.02
N GLU A 551 4.10 -5.45 18.61
CA GLU A 551 5.25 -5.32 19.50
C GLU A 551 6.45 -4.74 18.74
N ILE A 552 7.07 -3.70 19.31
CA ILE A 552 8.19 -2.99 18.69
C ILE A 552 9.24 -2.55 19.73
N THR A 553 10.45 -2.30 19.23
CA THR A 553 11.61 -1.72 19.94
C THR A 553 11.94 -0.36 19.32
N TRP A 554 12.74 0.50 19.99
CA TRP A 554 13.15 1.79 19.38
C TRP A 554 13.86 1.57 18.04
N GLU A 555 14.85 0.67 18.05
CA GLU A 555 15.56 0.09 16.91
C GLU A 555 14.70 -0.12 15.65
N ARG A 556 13.47 -0.63 15.81
CA ARG A 556 12.61 -1.10 14.71
C ARG A 556 11.38 -0.23 14.45
N CYS A 557 11.14 0.82 15.24
CA CYS A 557 9.94 1.63 15.08
C CYS A 557 10.04 2.59 13.87
N THR A 558 8.89 2.89 13.26
CA THR A 558 8.84 3.76 12.07
C THR A 558 9.13 5.21 12.41
N LEU A 559 8.87 5.65 13.65
CA LEU A 559 9.24 6.99 14.10
C LEU A 559 10.76 7.22 14.14
N ARG A 560 11.54 6.25 14.61
CA ARG A 560 13.01 6.27 14.52
C ARG A 560 13.48 6.36 13.08
N ASN A 561 12.86 5.58 12.18
CA ASN A 561 13.20 5.60 10.76
C ASN A 561 12.90 6.96 10.11
N TRP A 562 11.74 7.56 10.39
CA TRP A 562 11.39 8.90 9.91
C TRP A 562 12.36 9.97 10.43
N LEU A 563 12.74 9.92 11.72
CA LEU A 563 13.67 10.86 12.33
C LEU A 563 15.06 10.86 11.68
N ASN A 564 15.56 9.69 11.25
CA ASN A 564 16.92 9.53 10.70
C ASN A 564 16.99 9.53 9.17
N ASN A 565 15.84 9.63 8.48
CA ASN A 565 15.76 9.80 7.03
C ASN A 565 14.98 11.10 6.75
N ASP A 566 13.69 11.01 6.43
CA ASP A 566 12.80 12.11 6.05
C ASP A 566 13.00 13.40 6.87
N PHE A 567 12.93 13.35 8.20
CA PHE A 567 13.15 14.54 9.04
C PHE A 567 14.58 15.07 8.96
N TYR A 568 15.58 14.20 8.97
CA TYR A 568 16.99 14.58 8.89
C TYR A 568 17.37 15.19 7.52
N ASP A 569 16.74 14.72 6.45
CA ASP A 569 16.95 15.24 5.08
C ASP A 569 16.11 16.49 4.77
N GLU A 570 14.96 16.67 5.42
CA GLU A 570 14.13 17.88 5.33
C GLU A 570 14.63 19.02 6.25
N ALA A 571 15.05 18.69 7.47
CA ALA A 571 15.36 19.67 8.51
C ALA A 571 16.77 20.28 8.43
N PHE A 572 17.74 19.63 7.78
CA PHE A 572 19.14 20.05 7.82
C PHE A 572 19.73 20.14 6.41
N ASN A 573 20.51 21.19 6.12
CA ASN A 573 21.31 21.25 4.90
C ASN A 573 22.64 20.49 5.05
N GLU A 574 23.35 20.22 3.96
CA GLU A 574 24.56 19.39 3.99
C GLU A 574 25.68 19.93 4.91
N ALA A 575 25.78 21.26 5.14
CA ALA A 575 26.73 21.82 6.10
C ALA A 575 26.29 21.62 7.57
N GLU A 576 24.98 21.57 7.84
CA GLU A 576 24.42 21.23 9.14
C GLU A 576 24.54 19.72 9.41
N LYS A 577 24.21 18.88 8.43
CA LYS A 577 24.38 17.41 8.49
C LYS A 577 25.81 16.99 8.87
N ASN A 578 26.82 17.70 8.36
CA ASN A 578 28.22 17.44 8.70
C ASN A 578 28.60 17.80 10.15
N GLN A 579 27.75 18.52 10.90
CA GLN A 579 27.92 18.84 12.31
C GLN A 579 27.12 17.93 13.25
N ILE A 580 26.23 17.08 12.72
CA ILE A 580 25.40 16.15 13.52
C ILE A 580 26.13 14.82 13.67
N LEU A 581 26.38 14.41 14.91
CA LEU A 581 27.11 13.18 15.23
C LEU A 581 26.20 11.94 15.13
N SER A 582 26.64 10.92 14.38
CA SER A 582 26.11 9.56 14.56
C SER A 582 26.51 9.08 15.94
N THR A 583 25.53 8.64 16.74
CA THR A 583 25.73 8.30 18.15
C THR A 583 25.12 6.94 18.45
N THR A 584 25.85 6.12 19.21
CA THR A 584 25.35 4.88 19.78
C THR A 584 24.34 5.18 20.89
N VAL A 585 23.06 5.26 20.53
CA VAL A 585 21.94 5.47 21.44
C VAL A 585 21.58 4.15 22.14
N ILE A 586 21.84 4.12 23.45
CA ILE A 586 21.40 3.03 24.32
C ILE A 586 19.89 3.14 24.55
N ASN A 587 19.18 2.02 24.39
CA ASN A 587 17.72 1.92 24.46
C ASN A 587 17.27 1.25 25.76
N PRO A 588 17.07 2.03 26.86
CA PRO A 588 16.81 1.45 28.17
C PRO A 588 15.46 0.76 28.23
N GLU A 589 15.39 -0.28 29.07
CA GLU A 589 14.13 -0.91 29.46
C GLU A 589 13.22 0.03 30.26
N ASN A 590 11.93 -0.28 30.28
CA ASN A 590 11.01 0.35 31.22
C ASN A 590 11.21 -0.24 32.62
N SER A 591 11.92 0.50 33.48
CA SER A 591 12.28 0.06 34.85
C SER A 591 11.09 -0.20 35.78
N THR A 592 9.86 0.16 35.40
CA THR A 592 8.63 -0.15 36.17
C THR A 592 8.03 -1.50 35.76
N TYR A 593 8.31 -1.99 34.55
CA TYR A 593 7.68 -3.20 33.97
C TYR A 593 8.66 -4.26 33.43
N GLY A 594 9.97 -4.00 33.45
CA GLY A 594 10.99 -4.89 32.87
C GLY A 594 10.92 -5.01 31.34
N THR A 595 10.22 -4.07 30.68
CA THR A 595 9.99 -4.12 29.23
C THR A 595 11.26 -3.67 28.50
N SER A 596 12.02 -4.62 27.95
CA SER A 596 13.26 -4.35 27.21
C SER A 596 13.02 -3.45 25.98
N GLY A 597 13.79 -2.35 25.89
CA GLY A 597 13.73 -1.35 24.81
C GLY A 597 14.28 -1.81 23.45
N GLY A 598 14.97 -2.95 23.41
CA GLY A 598 15.68 -3.48 22.25
C GLY A 598 17.19 -3.28 22.34
N ASP A 599 17.89 -3.58 21.25
CA ASP A 599 19.33 -3.37 21.14
C ASP A 599 19.69 -1.88 20.98
N SER A 600 20.96 -1.53 21.14
CA SER A 600 21.44 -0.14 20.97
C SER A 600 21.49 0.24 19.49
N THR A 601 21.23 1.51 19.19
CA THR A 601 21.04 2.02 17.81
C THR A 601 22.09 3.05 17.43
N GLU A 602 22.54 3.05 16.18
CA GLU A 602 23.22 4.22 15.60
C GLU A 602 22.18 5.21 15.10
N ASP A 603 22.08 6.36 15.77
CA ASP A 603 21.12 7.43 15.48
C ASP A 603 21.84 8.77 15.35
N ARG A 604 21.41 9.59 14.38
CA ARG A 604 21.74 11.02 14.29
C ARG A 604 20.67 11.88 14.97
N VAL A 605 19.41 11.43 14.89
CA VAL A 605 18.26 12.08 15.51
C VAL A 605 17.48 11.04 16.31
N PHE A 606 17.19 11.35 17.57
CA PHE A 606 16.52 10.41 18.48
C PHE A 606 15.55 11.14 19.41
N LEU A 607 14.83 10.37 20.23
CA LEU A 607 14.03 10.90 21.33
C LEU A 607 14.71 10.63 22.67
N LEU A 608 14.51 11.52 23.62
CA LEU A 608 14.93 11.30 25.01
C LEU A 608 14.28 10.01 25.57
N SER A 609 14.95 9.36 26.52
CA SER A 609 14.39 8.23 27.27
C SER A 609 13.69 8.73 28.54
N LEU A 610 12.96 7.83 29.22
CA LEU A 610 12.42 8.07 30.55
C LEU A 610 13.52 8.40 31.59
N ALA A 611 14.75 7.93 31.40
CA ALA A 611 15.88 8.29 32.24
C ALA A 611 16.37 9.72 31.91
N ASP A 612 16.60 10.02 30.62
CA ASP A 612 17.06 11.33 30.17
C ASP A 612 16.08 12.45 30.56
N ALA A 613 14.78 12.23 30.31
CA ALA A 613 13.72 13.19 30.64
C ALA A 613 13.54 13.42 32.15
N ARG A 614 14.02 12.50 33.01
CA ARG A 614 14.09 12.68 34.48
C ARG A 614 15.42 13.26 34.96
N ARG A 615 16.50 13.10 34.17
CA ARG A 615 17.84 13.64 34.44
C ARG A 615 17.93 15.13 34.14
N PHE A 616 17.41 15.56 32.99
CA PHE A 616 17.53 16.94 32.51
C PHE A 616 16.38 17.85 32.99
N TYR A 617 15.22 17.27 33.31
CA TYR A 617 14.07 17.98 33.84
C TYR A 617 13.63 17.32 35.15
N GLU A 618 13.90 17.94 36.29
CA GLU A 618 13.60 17.36 37.60
C GLU A 618 12.09 17.37 37.89
N THR A 619 11.42 18.50 37.65
CA THR A 619 10.00 18.72 37.97
C THR A 619 9.09 18.49 36.77
N ASP A 620 7.83 18.14 37.03
CA ASP A 620 6.80 18.03 35.99
C ASP A 620 6.65 19.36 35.21
N ARG A 621 6.75 20.50 35.89
CA ARG A 621 6.66 21.83 35.27
C ARG A 621 7.76 22.11 34.24
N GLN A 622 8.92 21.45 34.32
CA GLN A 622 9.98 21.53 33.30
C GLN A 622 9.75 20.56 32.13
N ARG A 623 8.92 19.52 32.33
CA ARG A 623 8.63 18.48 31.34
C ARG A 623 7.43 18.79 30.42
N VAL A 624 6.61 19.80 30.75
CA VAL A 624 5.51 20.23 29.87
C VAL A 624 6.01 20.77 28.54
N LEU A 625 5.30 20.52 27.44
CA LEU A 625 5.71 20.94 26.10
C LEU A 625 4.60 21.76 25.41
N ASP A 626 5.01 22.83 24.73
CA ASP A 626 4.18 23.52 23.73
C ASP A 626 4.42 22.89 22.37
N ALA A 627 3.35 22.60 21.62
CA ALA A 627 3.44 22.16 20.23
C ALA A 627 3.44 23.35 19.25
N THR A 628 4.11 23.20 18.11
CA THR A 628 4.09 24.17 17.00
C THR A 628 2.68 24.30 16.39
N ALA A 629 2.44 25.30 15.55
CA ALA A 629 1.17 25.39 14.84
C ALA A 629 1.05 24.28 13.79
N TYR A 630 2.17 23.83 13.20
CA TYR A 630 2.22 22.69 12.28
C TYR A 630 1.82 21.38 12.97
N ALA A 631 2.40 21.05 14.13
CA ALA A 631 1.98 19.90 14.93
C ALA A 631 0.49 19.95 15.29
N LYS A 632 -0.01 21.13 15.70
CA LYS A 632 -1.44 21.35 15.98
C LYS A 632 -2.35 21.14 14.75
N ALA A 633 -1.87 21.45 13.55
CA ALA A 633 -2.58 21.17 12.30
C ALA A 633 -2.53 19.69 11.88
N ASN A 634 -1.52 18.94 12.33
CA ASN A 634 -1.38 17.49 12.13
C ASN A 634 -2.05 16.64 13.24
N ASP A 635 -3.08 17.17 13.91
CA ASP A 635 -3.90 16.50 14.92
C ASP A 635 -3.15 16.07 16.22
N VAL A 636 -2.08 16.78 16.62
CA VAL A 636 -1.39 16.54 17.91
C VAL A 636 -2.32 16.69 19.12
N PHE A 637 -2.08 15.91 20.18
CA PHE A 637 -2.88 15.95 21.38
C PHE A 637 -2.61 17.25 22.16
N ILE A 638 -3.63 18.09 22.33
CA ILE A 638 -3.58 19.27 23.19
C ILE A 638 -4.58 19.07 24.33
N SER A 639 -4.11 19.18 25.58
CA SER A 639 -4.98 19.10 26.76
C SER A 639 -5.76 20.42 26.93
N GLU A 640 -7.09 20.32 26.98
CA GLU A 640 -7.99 21.47 27.14
C GLU A 640 -7.74 22.24 28.46
N ASP A 641 -7.28 21.54 29.51
CA ASP A 641 -7.03 22.10 30.84
C ASP A 641 -5.83 23.08 30.89
N ASN A 642 -4.82 22.88 30.04
CA ASN A 642 -3.54 23.58 30.18
C ASN A 642 -2.83 23.97 28.85
N GLY A 643 -3.38 23.58 27.70
CA GLY A 643 -2.84 23.89 26.36
C GLY A 643 -1.56 23.14 25.96
N ARG A 644 -1.08 22.19 26.77
CA ARG A 644 0.16 21.45 26.57
C ARG A 644 -0.06 20.11 25.88
N THR A 645 0.98 19.61 25.23
CA THR A 645 0.96 18.34 24.49
C THR A 645 1.51 17.15 25.29
N PHE A 646 1.07 15.94 24.93
CA PHE A 646 1.82 14.72 25.21
C PHE A 646 2.98 14.59 24.21
N TRP A 647 4.16 14.16 24.66
CA TRP A 647 5.31 13.94 23.78
C TRP A 647 6.02 12.60 24.04
N TRP A 648 6.52 11.98 22.96
CA TRP A 648 7.09 10.64 22.98
C TRP A 648 8.49 10.57 23.62
N LEU A 649 8.78 9.43 24.25
CA LEU A 649 10.11 9.03 24.69
C LEU A 649 10.49 7.69 24.04
N ARG A 650 11.78 7.43 23.80
CA ARG A 650 12.24 6.15 23.17
C ARG A 650 12.15 4.91 24.07
N THR A 651 11.67 5.06 25.30
CA THR A 651 11.48 3.96 26.26
C THR A 651 10.14 3.27 25.98
N PRO A 652 10.05 1.92 25.95
CA PRO A 652 8.77 1.23 25.80
C PRO A 652 7.82 1.50 26.98
N GLY A 653 6.53 1.20 26.81
CA GLY A 653 5.53 1.26 27.87
C GLY A 653 5.53 -0.01 28.74
N GLN A 654 4.35 -0.37 29.27
CA GLN A 654 4.11 -1.59 30.05
C GLN A 654 4.34 -2.89 29.25
N THR A 655 4.15 -2.83 27.93
CA THR A 655 4.54 -3.89 26.99
C THR A 655 5.08 -3.23 25.71
N ARG A 656 5.66 -4.02 24.80
CA ARG A 656 6.16 -3.52 23.51
C ARG A 656 5.06 -3.05 22.54
N LEU A 657 3.78 -3.20 22.89
CA LEU A 657 2.62 -2.62 22.19
C LEU A 657 2.36 -1.15 22.58
N TYR A 658 3.09 -0.65 23.59
CA TYR A 658 2.99 0.70 24.14
C TYR A 658 4.37 1.36 24.13
N ALA A 659 4.41 2.69 24.02
CA ALA A 659 5.63 3.48 24.19
C ALA A 659 5.42 4.55 25.27
N THR A 660 6.44 4.78 26.09
CA THR A 660 6.41 5.79 27.15
C THR A 660 6.42 7.19 26.55
N GLY A 661 5.80 8.13 27.24
CA GLY A 661 5.91 9.55 26.94
C GLY A 661 5.68 10.40 28.18
N ILE A 662 5.65 11.71 27.98
CA ILE A 662 5.33 12.69 29.01
C ILE A 662 3.93 13.24 28.73
N LYS A 663 3.07 13.32 29.75
CA LYS A 663 1.70 13.87 29.65
C LYS A 663 1.72 15.39 29.56
N SER A 664 0.60 15.99 29.17
CA SER A 664 0.42 17.46 29.12
C SER A 664 0.78 18.19 30.41
N PHE A 665 0.62 17.53 31.58
CA PHE A 665 1.00 18.07 32.89
C PHE A 665 2.46 17.85 33.28
N GLY A 666 3.27 17.20 32.42
CA GLY A 666 4.69 16.94 32.65
C GLY A 666 5.00 15.64 33.39
N THR A 667 3.98 14.92 33.85
CA THR A 667 4.12 13.62 34.51
C THR A 667 4.49 12.53 33.48
N PRO A 668 5.49 11.68 33.76
CA PRO A 668 5.82 10.55 32.89
C PRO A 668 4.72 9.48 32.88
N ASP A 669 4.41 8.92 31.70
CA ASP A 669 3.47 7.81 31.56
C ASP A 669 4.19 6.47 31.52
N TYR A 670 4.46 5.89 32.70
CA TYR A 670 5.15 4.60 32.83
C TYR A 670 4.43 3.45 32.11
N ASN A 671 3.10 3.50 31.99
CA ASN A 671 2.31 2.55 31.20
C ASN A 671 2.60 2.65 29.69
N GLY A 672 2.99 3.85 29.25
CA GLY A 672 2.95 4.28 27.86
C GLY A 672 1.53 4.39 27.28
N VAL A 673 1.46 4.92 26.06
CA VAL A 673 0.26 4.85 25.21
C VAL A 673 0.54 3.94 24.01
N ASN A 674 -0.54 3.43 23.41
CA ASN A 674 -0.47 2.50 22.26
C ASN A 674 0.47 3.05 21.18
N VAL A 675 1.40 2.24 20.66
CA VAL A 675 2.41 2.72 19.69
C VAL A 675 1.81 3.35 18.43
N GLN A 676 0.59 2.97 18.05
CA GLN A 676 -0.12 3.53 16.90
C GLN A 676 -0.79 4.89 17.18
N PHE A 677 -0.81 5.37 18.44
CA PHE A 677 -1.46 6.64 18.84
C PHE A 677 -0.91 7.83 18.02
N PRO A 678 -1.68 8.41 17.08
CA PRO A 678 -1.11 9.29 16.06
C PRO A 678 -0.83 10.71 16.58
N GLN A 679 -1.37 11.05 17.74
CA GLN A 679 -1.40 12.42 18.27
C GLN A 679 -0.21 12.75 19.18
N GLY A 680 0.81 11.89 19.26
CA GLY A 680 1.97 12.13 20.11
C GLY A 680 2.95 13.12 19.46
N ALA A 681 3.32 14.17 20.19
CA ALA A 681 4.25 15.17 19.69
C ALA A 681 5.68 14.63 19.59
N ILE A 682 6.36 15.02 18.51
CA ILE A 682 7.76 14.70 18.28
C ILE A 682 8.62 15.83 18.86
N ARG A 683 9.46 15.49 19.86
CA ARG A 683 10.47 16.36 20.46
C ARG A 683 11.87 15.79 20.17
N PRO A 684 12.41 15.92 18.94
CA PRO A 684 13.72 15.36 18.58
C PRO A 684 14.86 15.95 19.42
N ALA A 685 15.89 15.14 19.62
CA ALA A 685 17.19 15.49 20.19
C ALA A 685 18.32 15.03 19.25
N ILE A 686 19.43 15.76 19.24
CA ILE A 686 20.63 15.50 18.43
C ILE A 686 21.90 15.81 19.24
N TYR A 687 23.02 15.21 18.85
CA TYR A 687 24.36 15.64 19.30
C TYR A 687 25.01 16.49 18.20
N LEU A 688 25.36 17.73 18.53
CA LEU A 688 26.20 18.57 17.67
C LEU A 688 27.67 18.44 18.04
N ALA A 689 28.53 18.37 17.03
CA ALA A 689 29.96 18.55 17.16
C ALA A 689 30.30 20.00 17.55
N MET A 690 31.10 20.18 18.60
CA MET A 690 31.66 21.48 18.96
C MET A 690 33.09 21.56 18.38
N ASP A 691 33.42 22.64 17.67
CA ASP A 691 34.78 22.86 17.15
C ASP A 691 35.81 22.70 18.29
N SER A 692 36.76 21.77 18.11
CA SER A 692 37.68 21.35 19.16
C SER A 692 38.75 22.41 19.46
N ASN A 693 38.43 23.33 20.38
CA ASN A 693 39.40 24.10 21.18
C ASN A 693 38.72 24.78 22.39
N GLN A 694 38.54 24.02 23.47
CA GLN A 694 38.67 24.52 24.85
C GLN A 694 39.57 23.50 25.59
N GLU A 695 40.50 24.01 26.40
CA GLU A 695 41.52 23.24 27.14
C GLU A 695 41.00 22.66 28.46
#